data_AF-A0A935H431-F1
#
_entry.id   AF-A0A935H431-F1
#
_cell.length_a   1.000
_cell.length_b   1.000
_cell.length_c   1.000
_cell.angle_alpha   90.00
_cell.angle_beta   90.00
_cell.angle_gamma   90.00
#
_symmetry.space_group_name_H-M   'P 1'
#
loop_
_entity.id
_entity.type
_entity.pdbx_description
1 polymer ?
#
loop_
_entity_poly.entity_id
_entity_poly.type
_entity_poly.pdbx_seq_one_letter_code
_entity_poly.pdbx_strand_id
1 'polypeptide(L)'
;MPRTGLAPSPKAGYDPGRIFEETLPLLRAAGIEVLDDPEKSRKLILDTNLPGVRLLVVRATDVPTYVQYGGADMGITGKDTLLEHGGQGLYQPLDLQIAKCRISVAVRSEFDYASAVKQGSRLTVATKYVAIAREFFASKGVHVDLIKLYGSMELAPLVGMADAIVDLVSTGNTLKANHLVEVEQIMDISSRLVVNQAALKLKREPIRKIIDAFASAVTVPPNLFTAMTLIAAPARLSCADADFDAQFQARLHWAADTDAAIEARVADILADVQKRGDAAVLEYTARFDGLQVPSMAALELTQAALKAAFDSIPEVQRNALQAAAARVRSYHEAQKKASGESWCYRDADGTLLGQKVTPLDRVGIYVPGGKAAYPSSVLMNAIPAHVAGVSEIIMVVPTPVRGSVATGGQGAAPDAKPELNQLVLAAAYVAGVTRAFTIGGAQAVAALAYGTATVPRVDKITGPGNAYVAAAKRRVFGTVGIDMIAGPSEILVLADGTTPPDWVAMDLFSQAEHDELAQSILLCPDAAYIDAVQASINRLLPEMPRAEIIAKSLTGRGALIHTRSMEEACAISNRIAPEHLEVSSRAPHQWEPLLKHAGAIFLGAYTSESLGDYCAGPNHVLPTSGTARFSGPLSVYDFQKRSSIIEVSEQGAQTLGQIASVLAHGEGLQAHARAAEMRLKGAA
;
A
#
# COMPACT_ATOMS: atom_id res chain seq x y z
N MET A 1 27.63 1.48 -59.37
CA MET A 1 26.43 0.89 -58.73
C MET A 1 25.82 1.90 -57.76
N PRO A 2 24.56 2.34 -57.93
CA PRO A 2 23.81 2.93 -56.83
C PRO A 2 22.51 2.13 -56.59
N ARG A 3 22.39 1.55 -55.38
CA ARG A 3 21.62 2.08 -54.24
C ARG A 3 20.11 1.98 -54.44
N THR A 4 19.60 0.79 -54.11
CA THR A 4 18.19 0.44 -53.94
C THR A 4 17.60 1.20 -52.74
N GLY A 5 16.38 1.70 -52.95
CA GLY A 5 15.71 2.66 -52.08
C GLY A 5 15.15 2.10 -50.78
N LEU A 6 15.13 2.96 -49.77
CA LEU A 6 14.35 2.83 -48.54
C LEU A 6 13.31 3.96 -48.57
N ALA A 7 12.03 3.61 -48.68
CA ALA A 7 10.95 4.57 -48.49
C ALA A 7 10.93 5.07 -47.03
N PRO A 8 10.79 6.37 -46.76
CA PRO A 8 10.77 6.88 -45.40
C PRO A 8 9.47 6.49 -44.69
N SER A 9 9.59 6.15 -43.42
CA SER A 9 8.55 5.54 -42.59
C SER A 9 7.96 6.57 -41.57
N PRO A 10 6.79 6.34 -40.93
CA PRO A 10 6.08 7.35 -40.14
C PRO A 10 6.76 7.73 -38.81
N LYS A 11 6.84 9.03 -38.50
CA LYS A 11 7.27 9.58 -37.20
C LYS A 11 6.11 10.30 -36.50
N ALA A 12 5.85 10.03 -35.22
CA ALA A 12 4.77 10.65 -34.44
C ALA A 12 5.32 11.43 -33.23
N GLY A 13 4.94 12.69 -33.01
CA GLY A 13 5.37 13.50 -31.85
C GLY A 13 4.34 13.59 -30.71
N TYR A 14 4.75 13.50 -29.43
CA TYR A 14 3.88 13.64 -28.24
C TYR A 14 4.56 14.29 -27.02
N ASP A 15 3.76 14.80 -26.08
CA ASP A 15 4.15 15.43 -24.79
C ASP A 15 4.02 14.46 -23.59
N PRO A 16 5.06 14.21 -22.75
CA PRO A 16 5.08 13.18 -21.70
C PRO A 16 4.20 13.46 -20.46
N GLY A 17 3.17 14.30 -20.60
CA GLY A 17 2.13 14.50 -19.59
C GLY A 17 0.85 13.73 -19.90
N ARG A 18 -0.29 14.22 -19.38
CA ARG A 18 -1.64 13.64 -19.54
C ARG A 18 -2.02 13.26 -20.98
N ILE A 19 -1.57 14.03 -21.97
CA ILE A 19 -1.85 13.74 -23.39
C ILE A 19 -1.22 12.40 -23.81
N PHE A 20 -0.04 12.07 -23.30
CA PHE A 20 0.64 10.82 -23.63
C PHE A 20 -0.07 9.59 -23.09
N GLU A 21 -0.41 9.61 -21.80
CA GLU A 21 -1.11 8.51 -21.15
C GLU A 21 -2.40 8.16 -21.89
N GLU A 22 -3.18 9.18 -22.25
CA GLU A 22 -4.42 9.01 -23.01
C GLU A 22 -4.19 8.71 -24.51
N THR A 23 -2.98 8.90 -25.04
CA THR A 23 -2.58 8.57 -26.42
C THR A 23 -2.18 7.09 -26.57
N LEU A 24 -1.64 6.46 -25.53
CA LEU A 24 -1.15 5.07 -25.58
C LEU A 24 -2.22 4.06 -26.07
N PRO A 25 -3.49 4.12 -25.64
CA PRO A 25 -4.54 3.25 -26.17
C PRO A 25 -4.78 3.42 -27.66
N LEU A 26 -4.71 4.66 -28.18
CA LEU A 26 -4.88 4.94 -29.61
C LEU A 26 -3.72 4.34 -30.42
N LEU A 27 -2.49 4.47 -29.92
CA LEU A 27 -1.30 3.84 -30.54
C LEU A 27 -1.44 2.31 -30.59
N ARG A 28 -1.88 1.68 -29.49
CA ARG A 28 -2.15 0.23 -29.46
C ARG A 28 -3.24 -0.20 -30.44
N ALA A 29 -4.31 0.58 -30.58
CA ALA A 29 -5.36 0.31 -31.57
C ALA A 29 -4.84 0.36 -33.02
N ALA A 30 -3.79 1.15 -33.27
CA ALA A 30 -3.06 1.16 -34.54
C ALA A 30 -1.96 0.07 -34.65
N GLY A 31 -1.85 -0.82 -33.67
CA GLY A 31 -0.82 -1.87 -33.61
C GLY A 31 0.58 -1.37 -33.24
N ILE A 32 0.68 -0.15 -32.68
CA ILE A 32 1.95 0.49 -32.31
C ILE A 32 2.14 0.35 -30.79
N GLU A 33 3.18 -0.38 -30.40
CA GLU A 33 3.62 -0.53 -29.01
C GLU A 33 5.00 0.10 -28.83
N VAL A 34 5.15 0.94 -27.82
CA VAL A 34 6.43 1.58 -27.49
C VAL A 34 7.27 0.60 -26.68
N LEU A 35 8.49 0.31 -27.14
CA LEU A 35 9.35 -0.72 -26.54
C LEU A 35 10.20 -0.18 -25.38
N ASP A 36 10.47 1.13 -25.39
CA ASP A 36 11.18 1.82 -24.32
C ASP A 36 10.17 2.48 -23.38
N ASP A 37 10.37 2.33 -22.06
CA ASP A 37 9.60 3.06 -21.05
C ASP A 37 9.96 4.56 -21.10
N PRO A 38 9.03 5.44 -21.51
CA PRO A 38 9.30 6.86 -21.70
C PRO A 38 9.61 7.61 -20.41
N GLU A 39 9.18 7.10 -19.26
CA GLU A 39 9.41 7.72 -17.95
C GLU A 39 10.78 7.32 -17.37
N LYS A 40 11.33 6.18 -17.80
CA LYS A 40 12.67 5.70 -17.42
C LYS A 40 13.75 6.11 -18.42
N SER A 41 13.36 6.40 -19.66
CA SER A 41 14.25 6.73 -20.77
C SER A 41 14.35 8.24 -20.98
N ARG A 42 15.57 8.82 -20.93
CA ARG A 42 15.79 10.21 -21.36
C ARG A 42 15.85 10.38 -22.88
N LYS A 43 15.48 9.35 -23.65
CA LYS A 43 15.51 9.39 -25.12
C LYS A 43 14.35 10.24 -25.63
N LEU A 44 14.63 11.14 -26.56
CA LEU A 44 13.62 11.94 -27.27
C LEU A 44 13.02 11.21 -28.48
N ILE A 45 13.56 10.03 -28.80
CA ILE A 45 13.08 9.16 -29.88
C ILE A 45 12.99 7.75 -29.30
N LEU A 46 11.80 7.19 -29.33
CA LEU A 46 11.47 5.87 -28.78
C LEU A 46 11.20 4.91 -29.93
N ASP A 47 11.76 3.72 -29.81
CA ASP A 47 11.51 2.63 -30.73
C ASP A 47 10.16 1.97 -30.43
N THR A 48 9.53 1.44 -31.48
CA THR A 48 8.25 0.74 -31.39
C THR A 48 8.40 -0.69 -31.90
N ASN A 49 7.41 -1.54 -31.62
CA ASN A 49 7.30 -2.88 -32.17
C ASN A 49 7.27 -2.92 -33.72
N LEU A 50 7.03 -1.78 -34.38
CA LEU A 50 7.08 -1.62 -35.83
C LEU A 50 8.41 -0.99 -36.26
N PRO A 51 9.29 -1.69 -36.99
CA PRO A 51 10.62 -1.17 -37.39
C PRO A 51 10.60 0.13 -38.20
N GLY A 52 9.45 0.46 -38.81
CA GLY A 52 9.23 1.69 -39.55
C GLY A 52 8.59 2.83 -38.74
N VAL A 53 8.14 2.62 -37.51
CA VAL A 53 7.46 3.67 -36.74
C VAL A 53 8.33 4.08 -35.57
N ARG A 54 8.58 5.38 -35.46
CA ARG A 54 9.28 5.95 -34.30
C ARG A 54 8.45 7.04 -33.66
N LEU A 55 8.52 7.07 -32.33
CA LEU A 55 7.78 8.02 -31.52
C LEU A 55 8.74 9.08 -30.98
N LEU A 56 8.44 10.35 -31.22
CA LEU A 56 9.23 11.50 -30.81
C LEU A 56 8.59 12.10 -29.56
N VAL A 57 9.38 12.33 -28.53
CA VAL A 57 8.94 13.02 -27.32
C VAL A 57 9.30 14.51 -27.47
N VAL A 58 8.29 15.37 -27.58
CA VAL A 58 8.45 16.82 -27.74
C VAL A 58 7.39 17.55 -26.91
N ARG A 59 7.67 18.78 -26.48
CA ARG A 59 6.67 19.58 -25.74
C ARG A 59 5.43 19.80 -26.60
N ALA A 60 4.25 19.81 -25.99
CA ALA A 60 2.97 19.96 -26.70
C ALA A 60 2.96 21.19 -27.64
N THR A 61 3.51 22.32 -27.18
CA THR A 61 3.62 23.56 -27.96
C THR A 61 4.50 23.43 -29.22
N ASP A 62 5.43 22.48 -29.23
CA ASP A 62 6.37 22.27 -30.32
C ASP A 62 5.82 21.26 -31.35
N VAL A 63 4.81 20.45 -31.01
CA VAL A 63 4.23 19.42 -31.89
C VAL A 63 3.78 19.96 -33.25
N PRO A 64 2.98 21.06 -33.35
CA PRO A 64 2.56 21.58 -34.65
C PRO A 64 3.74 21.91 -35.57
N THR A 65 4.79 22.51 -35.01
CA THR A 65 6.01 22.89 -35.72
C THR A 65 6.75 21.66 -36.26
N TYR A 66 6.97 20.64 -35.42
CA TYR A 66 7.65 19.41 -35.86
C TYR A 66 6.90 18.70 -36.97
N VAL A 67 5.56 18.71 -36.94
CA VAL A 67 4.75 18.13 -38.02
C VAL A 67 4.78 19.01 -39.26
N GLN A 68 4.64 20.33 -39.14
CA GLN A 68 4.58 21.25 -40.28
C GLN A 68 5.85 21.22 -41.11
N TYR A 69 7.02 21.19 -40.46
CA TYR A 69 8.33 21.17 -41.13
C TYR A 69 8.86 19.76 -41.45
N GLY A 70 8.05 18.71 -41.24
CA GLY A 70 8.40 17.34 -41.63
C GLY A 70 9.40 16.64 -40.70
N GLY A 71 9.62 17.18 -39.49
CA GLY A 71 10.33 16.48 -38.41
C GLY A 71 9.55 15.25 -37.91
N ALA A 72 8.22 15.34 -37.95
CA ALA A 72 7.28 14.24 -37.77
C ALA A 72 6.26 14.21 -38.93
N ASP A 73 5.76 13.03 -39.28
CA ASP A 73 4.74 12.87 -40.32
C ASP A 73 3.32 13.18 -39.78
N MET A 74 3.12 12.94 -38.49
CA MET A 74 1.90 13.22 -37.74
C MET A 74 2.22 13.57 -36.28
N GLY A 75 1.26 14.13 -35.55
CA GLY A 75 1.43 14.48 -34.14
C GLY A 75 0.11 14.67 -33.43
N ILE A 76 0.14 14.64 -32.10
CA ILE A 76 -1.04 14.84 -31.25
C ILE A 76 -0.81 16.07 -30.38
N THR A 77 -1.73 17.03 -30.46
CA THR A 77 -1.62 18.30 -29.76
C THR A 77 -2.98 18.82 -29.34
N GLY A 78 -3.04 19.57 -28.24
CA GLY A 78 -4.25 20.25 -27.80
C GLY A 78 -4.81 21.24 -28.84
N LYS A 79 -6.13 21.34 -28.94
CA LYS A 79 -6.81 22.34 -29.79
C LYS A 79 -6.43 23.77 -29.40
N ASP A 80 -6.22 24.01 -28.11
CA ASP A 80 -5.74 25.27 -27.54
C ASP A 80 -4.39 25.68 -28.16
N THR A 81 -3.46 24.75 -28.27
CA THR A 81 -2.13 24.99 -28.85
C THR A 81 -2.22 25.34 -30.34
N LEU A 82 -3.14 24.71 -31.08
CA LEU A 82 -3.36 25.01 -32.51
C LEU A 82 -3.97 26.39 -32.74
N LEU A 83 -4.85 26.83 -31.83
CA LEU A 83 -5.44 28.15 -31.87
C LEU A 83 -4.45 29.24 -31.44
N GLU A 84 -3.62 28.96 -30.44
CA GLU A 84 -2.70 29.94 -29.85
C GLU A 84 -1.40 30.12 -30.65
N HIS A 85 -0.79 29.02 -31.10
CA HIS A 85 0.52 29.01 -31.76
C HIS A 85 0.44 28.79 -33.28
N GLY A 86 -0.77 28.60 -33.81
CA GLY A 86 -1.04 28.44 -35.24
C GLY A 86 -0.86 27.00 -35.75
N GLY A 87 -1.82 26.56 -36.57
CA GLY A 87 -1.78 25.29 -37.30
C GLY A 87 -1.92 25.44 -38.82
N GLN A 88 -1.65 26.64 -39.36
CA GLN A 88 -1.83 26.93 -40.78
C GLN A 88 -0.93 26.01 -41.63
N GLY A 89 -1.56 25.19 -42.47
CA GLY A 89 -0.86 24.20 -43.32
C GLY A 89 -0.84 22.77 -42.77
N LEU A 90 -1.33 22.53 -41.54
CA LEU A 90 -1.51 21.17 -41.00
C LEU A 90 -2.89 20.62 -41.38
N TYR A 91 -2.93 19.36 -41.82
CA TYR A 91 -4.19 18.65 -41.99
C TYR A 91 -4.64 18.10 -40.64
N GLN A 92 -5.88 18.37 -40.24
CA GLN A 92 -6.44 17.97 -38.95
C GLN A 92 -7.56 16.92 -39.18
N PRO A 93 -7.22 15.65 -39.42
CA PRO A 93 -8.21 14.63 -39.79
C PRO A 93 -9.19 14.25 -38.67
N LEU A 94 -8.81 14.44 -37.40
CA LEU A 94 -9.54 13.82 -36.30
C LEU A 94 -9.45 14.63 -34.99
N ASP A 95 -10.60 14.78 -34.34
CA ASP A 95 -10.71 15.08 -32.91
C ASP A 95 -10.49 13.80 -32.13
N LEU A 96 -9.51 13.75 -31.22
CA LEU A 96 -9.19 12.52 -30.51
C LEU A 96 -10.02 12.32 -29.24
N GLN A 97 -10.76 13.34 -28.80
CA GLN A 97 -11.58 13.27 -27.58
C GLN A 97 -10.80 12.85 -26.31
N ILE A 98 -9.48 13.03 -26.30
CA ILE A 98 -8.59 12.81 -25.15
C ILE A 98 -8.04 14.12 -24.60
N ALA A 99 -7.55 14.08 -23.36
CA ALA A 99 -7.11 15.23 -22.57
C ALA A 99 -8.18 16.31 -22.46
N LYS A 100 -9.44 15.90 -22.27
CA LYS A 100 -10.59 16.82 -22.21
C LYS A 100 -10.47 17.80 -21.05
N CYS A 101 -10.61 19.07 -21.37
CA CYS A 101 -10.66 20.19 -20.44
C CYS A 101 -11.39 21.36 -21.12
N ARG A 102 -11.43 22.52 -20.46
CA ARG A 102 -12.02 23.75 -21.01
C ARG A 102 -11.10 24.92 -20.79
N ILE A 103 -11.09 25.90 -21.70
CA ILE A 103 -10.51 27.21 -21.43
C ILE A 103 -11.59 28.05 -20.76
N SER A 104 -11.25 28.65 -19.62
CA SER A 104 -12.19 29.45 -18.85
C SER A 104 -11.54 30.71 -18.30
N VAL A 105 -12.40 31.70 -18.05
CA VAL A 105 -12.09 32.89 -17.27
C VAL A 105 -12.31 32.58 -15.79
N ALA A 106 -11.31 32.88 -14.97
CA ALA A 106 -11.43 32.80 -13.52
C ALA A 106 -10.98 34.12 -12.87
N VAL A 107 -11.63 34.47 -11.76
CA VAL A 107 -11.39 35.69 -10.99
C VAL A 107 -11.38 35.35 -9.50
N ARG A 108 -10.98 36.30 -8.65
CA ARG A 108 -11.16 36.18 -7.20
C ARG A 108 -12.64 36.13 -6.86
N SER A 109 -13.02 35.37 -5.84
CA SER A 109 -14.41 35.17 -5.41
C SER A 109 -15.23 36.46 -5.19
N GLU A 110 -14.55 37.54 -4.80
CA GLU A 110 -15.08 38.86 -4.48
C GLU A 110 -15.08 39.84 -5.65
N PHE A 111 -14.49 39.45 -6.79
CA PHE A 111 -14.45 40.29 -7.98
C PHE A 111 -15.77 40.14 -8.77
N ASP A 112 -16.50 41.24 -8.94
CA ASP A 112 -17.76 41.26 -9.70
C ASP A 112 -17.49 41.28 -11.22
N TYR A 113 -17.21 40.09 -11.75
CA TYR A 113 -16.97 39.87 -13.17
C TYR A 113 -18.14 40.30 -14.07
N ALA A 114 -19.38 40.03 -13.64
CA ALA A 114 -20.57 40.34 -14.43
C ALA A 114 -20.74 41.85 -14.65
N SER A 115 -20.41 42.67 -13.65
CA SER A 115 -20.42 44.12 -13.79
C SER A 115 -19.23 44.66 -14.59
N ALA A 116 -18.09 43.97 -14.54
CA ALA A 116 -16.85 44.41 -15.18
C ALA A 116 -16.81 44.12 -16.70
N VAL A 117 -17.50 43.08 -17.18
CA VAL A 117 -17.56 42.69 -18.60
C VAL A 117 -18.74 43.36 -19.30
N LYS A 118 -18.56 44.62 -19.69
CA LYS A 118 -19.52 45.39 -20.49
C LYS A 118 -18.84 45.97 -21.73
N GLN A 119 -19.62 46.22 -22.78
CA GLN A 119 -19.10 46.85 -23.98
C GLN A 119 -18.46 48.21 -23.64
N GLY A 120 -17.18 48.39 -24.00
CA GLY A 120 -16.38 49.57 -23.68
C GLY A 120 -15.60 49.50 -22.36
N SER A 121 -15.80 48.47 -21.53
CA SER A 121 -15.00 48.25 -20.32
C SER A 121 -13.55 47.89 -20.62
N ARG A 122 -12.68 48.09 -19.63
CA ARG A 122 -11.27 47.69 -19.67
C ARG A 122 -10.94 46.72 -18.54
N LEU A 123 -10.25 45.62 -18.85
CA LEU A 123 -9.85 44.58 -17.89
C LEU A 123 -8.37 44.21 -18.07
N THR A 124 -7.67 43.93 -16.98
CA THR A 124 -6.33 43.35 -17.03
C THR A 124 -6.44 41.84 -16.90
N VAL A 125 -5.95 41.09 -17.89
CA VAL A 125 -6.10 39.63 -17.93
C VAL A 125 -4.73 38.96 -18.06
N ALA A 126 -4.40 38.10 -17.11
CA ALA A 126 -3.20 37.28 -17.18
C ALA A 126 -3.51 35.95 -17.89
N THR A 127 -2.75 35.62 -18.93
CA THR A 127 -2.95 34.36 -19.66
C THR A 127 -1.68 33.88 -20.35
N LYS A 128 -1.55 32.57 -20.57
CA LYS A 128 -0.62 32.01 -21.57
C LYS A 128 -1.24 31.92 -22.96
N TYR A 129 -2.56 32.09 -23.07
CA TYR A 129 -3.39 32.00 -24.27
C TYR A 129 -3.85 33.39 -24.76
N VAL A 130 -2.89 34.19 -25.20
CA VAL A 130 -3.07 35.60 -25.55
C VAL A 130 -4.00 35.76 -26.75
N ALA A 131 -3.87 34.93 -27.79
CA ALA A 131 -4.73 35.02 -28.97
C ALA A 131 -6.18 34.66 -28.63
N ILE A 132 -6.38 33.56 -27.90
CA ILE A 132 -7.71 33.08 -27.49
C ILE A 132 -8.41 34.09 -26.57
N ALA A 133 -7.69 34.60 -25.55
CA ALA A 133 -8.25 35.61 -24.64
C ALA A 133 -8.60 36.90 -25.38
N ARG A 134 -7.73 37.37 -26.29
CA ARG A 134 -7.97 38.57 -27.09
C ARG A 134 -9.24 38.44 -27.92
N GLU A 135 -9.40 37.33 -28.64
CA GLU A 135 -10.57 37.09 -29.49
C GLU A 135 -11.87 36.99 -28.66
N PHE A 136 -11.82 36.25 -27.54
CA PHE A 136 -12.96 36.11 -26.65
C PHE A 136 -13.45 37.45 -26.10
N PHE A 137 -12.57 38.27 -25.52
CA PHE A 137 -12.98 39.56 -24.97
C PHE A 137 -13.34 40.59 -26.06
N ALA A 138 -12.67 40.54 -27.22
CA ALA A 138 -13.03 41.37 -28.37
C ALA A 138 -14.45 41.07 -28.87
N SER A 139 -14.87 39.79 -28.89
CA SER A 139 -16.23 39.39 -29.28
C SER A 139 -17.32 39.97 -28.37
N LYS A 140 -16.94 40.42 -27.17
CA LYS A 140 -17.82 41.05 -26.17
C LYS A 140 -17.70 42.57 -26.13
N GLY A 141 -16.87 43.15 -26.99
CA GLY A 141 -16.56 44.57 -26.98
C GLY A 141 -15.84 45.04 -25.71
N VAL A 142 -15.12 44.15 -25.03
CA VAL A 142 -14.31 44.47 -23.84
C VAL A 142 -12.86 44.66 -24.27
N HIS A 143 -12.25 45.78 -23.87
CA HIS A 143 -10.83 46.02 -24.08
C HIS A 143 -10.03 45.31 -22.98
N VAL A 144 -9.02 44.53 -23.37
CA VAL A 144 -8.17 43.80 -22.41
C VAL A 144 -6.71 44.19 -22.52
N ASP A 145 -6.10 44.50 -21.38
CA ASP A 145 -4.66 44.57 -21.19
C ASP A 145 -4.16 43.17 -20.84
N LEU A 146 -3.55 42.50 -21.82
CA LEU A 146 -3.11 41.11 -21.69
C LEU A 146 -1.70 41.03 -21.12
N ILE A 147 -1.56 40.34 -19.98
CA ILE A 147 -0.28 40.00 -19.36
C ILE A 147 0.05 38.55 -19.72
N LYS A 148 1.07 38.35 -20.55
CA LYS A 148 1.52 37.01 -20.92
C LYS A 148 2.32 36.37 -19.79
N LEU A 149 1.86 35.22 -19.31
CA LEU A 149 2.59 34.37 -18.36
C LEU A 149 2.87 32.98 -18.97
N TYR A 150 3.85 32.27 -18.41
CA TYR A 150 4.23 30.93 -18.86
C TYR A 150 3.81 29.82 -17.88
N GLY A 151 3.34 30.18 -16.69
CA GLY A 151 2.87 29.27 -15.64
C GLY A 151 2.37 30.05 -14.41
N SER A 152 1.78 29.34 -13.44
CA SER A 152 1.27 29.89 -12.17
C SER A 152 0.28 31.05 -12.35
N MET A 153 -0.71 30.83 -13.23
CA MET A 153 -1.69 31.86 -13.61
C MET A 153 -2.48 32.37 -12.41
N GLU A 154 -2.80 31.48 -11.48
CA GLU A 154 -3.63 31.73 -10.31
C GLU A 154 -3.03 32.74 -9.34
N LEU A 155 -1.70 32.96 -9.40
CA LEU A 155 -1.03 33.95 -8.57
C LEU A 155 -1.32 35.39 -9.01
N ALA A 156 -1.60 35.61 -10.31
CA ALA A 156 -1.70 36.96 -10.87
C ALA A 156 -2.83 37.79 -10.23
N PRO A 157 -4.05 37.27 -10.01
CA PRO A 157 -5.08 38.01 -9.29
C PRO A 157 -4.79 38.18 -7.79
N LEU A 158 -4.10 37.21 -7.18
CA LEU A 158 -3.78 37.23 -5.75
C LEU A 158 -2.79 38.33 -5.38
N VAL A 159 -1.83 38.60 -6.25
CA VAL A 159 -0.84 39.68 -6.05
C VAL A 159 -1.28 41.02 -6.66
N GLY A 160 -2.50 41.11 -7.18
CA GLY A 160 -3.05 42.33 -7.78
C GLY A 160 -2.45 42.69 -9.14
N MET A 161 -1.84 41.73 -9.85
CA MET A 161 -1.26 41.93 -11.18
C MET A 161 -2.30 41.89 -12.30
N ALA A 162 -3.40 41.16 -12.12
CA ALA A 162 -4.49 41.08 -13.09
C ALA A 162 -5.85 40.97 -12.42
N ASP A 163 -6.91 41.42 -13.10
CA ASP A 163 -8.30 41.32 -12.62
C ASP A 163 -8.86 39.90 -12.84
N ALA A 164 -8.48 39.27 -13.94
CA ALA A 164 -8.89 37.92 -14.30
C ALA A 164 -7.73 37.10 -14.88
N ILE A 165 -7.90 35.79 -14.90
CA ILE A 165 -7.04 34.86 -15.66
C ILE A 165 -7.83 34.14 -16.73
N VAL A 166 -7.17 33.80 -17.82
CA VAL A 166 -7.67 32.83 -18.81
C VAL A 166 -6.71 31.65 -18.83
N ASP A 167 -7.17 30.47 -18.44
CA ASP A 167 -6.37 29.25 -18.43
C ASP A 167 -7.23 27.98 -18.66
N LEU A 168 -6.56 26.85 -18.82
CA LEU A 168 -7.22 25.54 -18.90
C LEU A 168 -7.69 25.09 -17.52
N VAL A 169 -8.95 24.70 -17.44
CA VAL A 169 -9.57 24.13 -16.26
C VAL A 169 -9.97 22.69 -16.55
N SER A 170 -9.46 21.75 -15.75
CA SER A 170 -9.90 20.36 -15.77
C SER A 170 -10.95 20.11 -14.69
N THR A 171 -10.54 19.87 -13.44
CA THR A 171 -11.44 19.64 -12.29
C THR A 171 -11.80 20.92 -11.53
N GLY A 172 -11.02 22.00 -11.70
CA GLY A 172 -11.17 23.25 -10.95
C GLY A 172 -10.54 23.26 -9.55
N ASN A 173 -9.84 22.18 -9.15
CA ASN A 173 -9.24 22.09 -7.81
C ASN A 173 -8.17 23.17 -7.57
N THR A 174 -7.33 23.48 -8.56
CA THR A 174 -6.30 24.51 -8.43
C THR A 174 -6.89 25.91 -8.23
N LEU A 175 -7.99 26.23 -8.93
CA LEU A 175 -8.70 27.49 -8.73
C LEU A 175 -9.26 27.59 -7.31
N LYS A 176 -9.96 26.54 -6.84
CA LYS A 176 -10.53 26.48 -5.49
C LYS A 176 -9.48 26.61 -4.39
N ALA A 177 -8.35 25.92 -4.55
CA ALA A 177 -7.23 25.98 -3.60
C ALA A 177 -6.61 27.38 -3.48
N ASN A 178 -6.81 28.23 -4.48
CA ASN A 178 -6.27 29.59 -4.56
C ASN A 178 -7.37 30.67 -4.48
N HIS A 179 -8.56 30.35 -3.96
CA HIS A 179 -9.68 31.29 -3.80
C HIS A 179 -10.12 31.98 -5.10
N LEU A 180 -9.93 31.30 -6.24
CA LEU A 180 -10.45 31.72 -7.53
C LEU A 180 -11.72 30.94 -7.86
N VAL A 181 -12.64 31.63 -8.51
CA VAL A 181 -13.89 31.07 -9.04
C VAL A 181 -13.88 31.16 -10.55
N GLU A 182 -14.26 30.06 -11.18
CA GLU A 182 -14.53 30.05 -12.61
C GLU A 182 -15.84 30.81 -12.86
N VAL A 183 -15.76 31.87 -13.66
CA VAL A 183 -16.90 32.77 -13.93
C VAL A 183 -17.45 32.61 -15.32
N GLU A 184 -16.63 32.13 -16.26
CA GLU A 184 -17.11 31.93 -17.62
C GLU A 184 -16.27 30.93 -18.41
N GLN A 185 -16.93 30.05 -19.16
CA GLN A 185 -16.27 29.12 -20.06
C GLN A 185 -16.14 29.72 -21.46
N ILE A 186 -14.93 29.67 -22.03
CA ILE A 186 -14.64 30.14 -23.39
C ILE A 186 -14.93 29.05 -24.41
N MET A 187 -14.35 27.86 -24.23
CA MET A 187 -14.57 26.71 -25.11
C MET A 187 -14.09 25.39 -24.51
N ASP A 188 -14.67 24.28 -24.98
CA ASP A 188 -14.15 22.93 -24.72
C ASP A 188 -12.90 22.65 -25.54
N ILE A 189 -11.93 21.98 -24.90
CA ILE A 189 -10.65 21.58 -25.47
C ILE A 189 -10.50 20.06 -25.41
N SER A 190 -10.02 19.52 -26.53
CA SER A 190 -9.56 18.15 -26.71
C SER A 190 -8.32 18.13 -27.58
N SER A 191 -7.57 17.03 -27.54
CA SER A 191 -6.43 16.84 -28.45
C SER A 191 -6.87 16.54 -29.89
N ARG A 192 -6.08 17.01 -30.85
CA ARG A 192 -6.26 16.83 -32.30
C ARG A 192 -5.12 16.00 -32.86
N LEU A 193 -5.44 15.10 -33.79
CA LEU A 193 -4.44 14.51 -34.68
C LEU A 193 -4.12 15.54 -35.77
N VAL A 194 -2.84 15.88 -35.90
CA VAL A 194 -2.32 16.73 -36.99
C VAL A 194 -1.41 15.91 -37.90
N VAL A 195 -1.48 16.17 -39.19
CA VAL A 195 -0.72 15.44 -40.21
C VAL A 195 -0.09 16.42 -41.19
N ASN A 196 1.17 16.13 -41.55
CA ASN A 196 1.88 16.89 -42.56
C ASN A 196 1.26 16.59 -43.95
N GLN A 197 0.90 17.63 -44.71
CA GLN A 197 0.24 17.46 -46.00
C GLN A 197 1.15 16.79 -47.06
N ALA A 198 2.45 17.04 -47.05
CA ALA A 198 3.39 16.39 -47.96
C ALA A 198 3.59 14.91 -47.58
N ALA A 199 3.69 14.60 -46.29
CA ALA A 199 3.76 13.23 -45.80
C ALA A 199 2.50 12.44 -46.15
N LEU A 200 1.31 13.03 -46.01
CA LEU A 200 0.04 12.40 -46.38
C LEU A 200 -0.03 12.03 -47.88
N LYS A 201 0.60 12.82 -48.76
CA LYS A 201 0.69 12.52 -50.20
C LYS A 201 1.70 11.41 -50.50
N LEU A 202 2.87 11.43 -49.85
CA LEU A 202 3.98 10.50 -50.11
C LEU A 202 3.82 9.14 -49.41
N LYS A 203 3.21 9.13 -48.22
CA LYS A 203 3.04 7.96 -47.34
C LYS A 203 1.57 7.68 -47.07
N ARG A 204 0.73 7.84 -48.10
CA ARG A 204 -0.74 7.83 -48.00
C ARG A 204 -1.28 6.60 -47.29
N GLU A 205 -0.89 5.40 -47.73
CA GLU A 205 -1.38 4.13 -47.19
C GLU A 205 -1.05 3.93 -45.69
N PRO A 206 0.23 4.02 -45.24
CA PRO A 206 0.56 3.89 -43.82
C PRO A 206 -0.12 4.93 -42.92
N ILE A 207 -0.13 6.19 -43.35
CA ILE A 207 -0.72 7.29 -42.56
C ILE A 207 -2.24 7.10 -42.46
N ARG A 208 -2.89 6.68 -43.56
CA ARG A 208 -4.33 6.47 -43.58
C ARG A 208 -4.76 5.33 -42.65
N LYS A 209 -3.99 4.23 -42.59
CA LYS A 209 -4.24 3.14 -41.63
C LYS A 209 -4.23 3.61 -40.18
N ILE A 210 -3.27 4.45 -39.79
CA ILE A 210 -3.21 5.00 -38.42
C ILE A 210 -4.38 5.94 -38.17
N ILE A 211 -4.72 6.82 -39.12
CA ILE A 211 -5.88 7.71 -39.00
C ILE A 211 -7.18 6.90 -38.83
N ASP A 212 -7.39 5.86 -39.64
CA ASP A 212 -8.59 5.04 -39.58
C ASP A 212 -8.64 4.21 -38.28
N ALA A 213 -7.50 3.69 -37.81
CA ALA A 213 -7.41 3.02 -36.51
C ALA A 213 -7.74 3.96 -35.34
N PHE A 214 -7.21 5.18 -35.36
CA PHE A 214 -7.52 6.20 -34.35
C PHE A 214 -8.99 6.63 -34.45
N ALA A 215 -9.52 6.83 -35.66
CA ALA A 215 -10.92 7.20 -35.86
C ALA A 215 -11.87 6.11 -35.34
N SER A 216 -11.53 4.84 -35.56
CA SER A 216 -12.29 3.71 -35.02
C SER A 216 -12.18 3.63 -33.49
N ALA A 217 -11.02 3.96 -32.91
CA ALA A 217 -10.83 4.01 -31.47
C ALA A 217 -11.57 5.20 -30.81
N VAL A 218 -11.77 6.31 -31.53
CA VAL A 218 -12.45 7.51 -31.00
C VAL A 218 -13.98 7.48 -31.17
N THR A 219 -14.49 6.78 -32.18
CA THR A 219 -15.95 6.64 -32.42
C THR A 219 -16.63 5.70 -31.44
N VAL A 220 -15.84 4.89 -30.74
CA VAL A 220 -16.24 4.25 -29.48
C VAL A 220 -16.00 5.29 -28.38
N PRO A 221 -17.01 5.63 -27.54
CA PRO A 221 -16.87 6.70 -26.56
C PRO A 221 -15.62 6.49 -25.68
N PRO A 222 -14.86 7.55 -25.30
CA PRO A 222 -13.64 7.41 -24.50
C PRO A 222 -13.83 6.65 -23.19
N ASN A 223 -15.07 6.63 -22.66
CA ASN A 223 -15.44 5.82 -21.50
C ASN A 223 -15.38 4.30 -21.76
N LEU A 224 -15.20 3.85 -23.00
CA LEU A 224 -14.93 2.46 -23.35
C LEU A 224 -13.43 2.18 -23.55
N PHE A 225 -12.58 3.19 -23.71
CA PHE A 225 -11.12 3.03 -23.84
C PHE A 225 -10.34 3.43 -22.57
N THR A 226 -11.01 3.99 -21.56
CA THR A 226 -10.59 3.92 -20.14
C THR A 226 -11.31 2.81 -19.38
N ALA A 227 -11.46 1.67 -20.03
CA ALA A 227 -11.32 0.41 -19.35
C ALA A 227 -10.37 -0.45 -20.19
N MET A 228 -9.08 -0.49 -19.84
CA MET A 228 -8.60 -1.84 -19.55
C MET A 228 -9.61 -2.29 -18.51
N THR A 229 -10.53 -3.18 -18.89
CA THR A 229 -11.38 -3.80 -17.89
C THR A 229 -10.39 -4.26 -16.84
N LEU A 230 -10.41 -3.63 -15.66
CA LEU A 230 -9.64 -4.10 -14.53
C LEU A 230 -10.28 -5.44 -14.24
N ILE A 231 -9.71 -6.49 -14.81
CA ILE A 231 -10.21 -7.85 -14.68
C ILE A 231 -9.40 -8.44 -13.54
N ALA A 232 -10.08 -8.66 -12.42
CA ALA A 232 -9.62 -9.62 -11.44
C ALA A 232 -10.00 -11.01 -11.96
N ALA A 233 -9.00 -11.79 -12.37
CA ALA A 233 -9.17 -13.15 -12.86
C ALA A 233 -8.56 -14.16 -11.85
N PRO A 234 -9.19 -14.36 -10.67
CA PRO A 234 -8.73 -15.38 -9.74
C PRO A 234 -8.79 -16.77 -10.39
N ALA A 235 -7.83 -17.62 -10.01
CA ALA A 235 -7.74 -18.97 -10.53
C ALA A 235 -9.01 -19.76 -10.22
N ARG A 236 -9.59 -20.43 -11.20
CA ARG A 236 -10.73 -21.33 -10.98
C ARG A 236 -10.24 -22.76 -10.91
N LEU A 237 -10.43 -23.39 -9.75
CA LEU A 237 -9.98 -24.74 -9.46
C LEU A 237 -11.18 -25.59 -9.04
N SER A 238 -11.16 -26.88 -9.35
CA SER A 238 -12.12 -27.85 -8.83
C SER A 238 -11.38 -29.02 -8.21
N CYS A 239 -11.75 -29.40 -6.98
CA CYS A 239 -11.19 -30.58 -6.32
C CYS A 239 -11.50 -31.92 -7.03
N ALA A 240 -12.41 -31.91 -8.01
CA ALA A 240 -12.70 -33.05 -8.86
C ALA A 240 -11.68 -33.22 -10.01
N ASP A 241 -10.87 -32.20 -10.29
CA ASP A 241 -9.89 -32.23 -11.38
C ASP A 241 -8.67 -33.07 -10.99
N ALA A 242 -8.18 -33.89 -11.93
CA ALA A 242 -7.07 -34.81 -11.68
C ALA A 242 -5.74 -34.12 -11.34
N ASP A 243 -5.58 -32.86 -11.75
CA ASP A 243 -4.40 -32.03 -11.51
C ASP A 243 -4.62 -30.97 -10.41
N PHE A 244 -5.74 -31.04 -9.67
CA PHE A 244 -6.08 -30.10 -8.59
C PHE A 244 -4.92 -29.88 -7.62
N ASP A 245 -4.30 -30.95 -7.10
CA ASP A 245 -3.24 -30.82 -6.11
C ASP A 245 -2.02 -30.07 -6.67
N ALA A 246 -1.67 -30.30 -7.94
CA ALA A 246 -0.55 -29.60 -8.59
C ALA A 246 -0.86 -28.11 -8.77
N GLN A 247 -2.05 -27.78 -9.28
CA GLN A 247 -2.48 -26.39 -9.45
C GLN A 247 -2.63 -25.67 -8.11
N PHE A 248 -3.19 -26.34 -7.11
CA PHE A 248 -3.36 -25.83 -5.75
C PHE A 248 -2.01 -25.52 -5.09
N GLN A 249 -1.03 -26.44 -5.16
CA GLN A 249 0.32 -26.18 -4.65
C GLN A 249 1.00 -25.01 -5.38
N ALA A 250 0.84 -24.91 -6.70
CA ALA A 250 1.38 -23.79 -7.46
C ALA A 250 0.78 -22.44 -7.05
N ARG A 251 -0.50 -22.40 -6.62
CA ARG A 251 -1.16 -21.18 -6.13
C ARG A 251 -0.75 -20.79 -4.72
N LEU A 252 -0.44 -21.76 -3.86
CA LEU A 252 0.06 -21.48 -2.50
C LEU A 252 1.55 -21.15 -2.47
N HIS A 253 2.30 -21.59 -3.48
CA HIS A 253 3.74 -21.36 -3.54
C HIS A 253 4.07 -19.87 -3.73
N TRP A 254 4.73 -19.29 -2.73
CA TRP A 254 5.38 -17.99 -2.83
C TRP A 254 6.89 -18.20 -2.84
N ALA A 255 7.55 -17.81 -3.92
CA ALA A 255 8.99 -17.93 -4.05
C ALA A 255 9.70 -16.93 -3.14
N ALA A 256 10.42 -17.44 -2.14
CA ALA A 256 11.37 -16.69 -1.33
C ALA A 256 12.64 -16.28 -2.12
N ASP A 257 12.69 -16.49 -3.44
CA ASP A 257 13.86 -16.29 -4.30
C ASP A 257 14.43 -14.85 -4.32
N THR A 258 13.77 -13.90 -3.65
CA THR A 258 14.28 -12.55 -3.40
C THR A 258 15.21 -12.44 -2.17
N ASP A 259 15.47 -13.53 -1.43
CA ASP A 259 16.08 -13.44 -0.09
C ASP A 259 17.57 -13.10 -0.07
N ALA A 260 18.44 -13.72 -0.89
CA ALA A 260 19.88 -13.67 -0.63
C ALA A 260 20.50 -12.25 -0.67
N ALA A 261 20.08 -11.41 -1.61
CA ALA A 261 20.57 -10.03 -1.73
C ALA A 261 19.95 -9.07 -0.69
N ILE A 262 18.72 -9.35 -0.25
CA ILE A 262 18.07 -8.63 0.85
C ILE A 262 18.77 -9.01 2.15
N GLU A 263 18.93 -10.31 2.40
CA GLU A 263 19.61 -10.88 3.56
C GLU A 263 21.03 -10.32 3.75
N ALA A 264 21.84 -10.30 2.69
CA ALA A 264 23.19 -9.71 2.75
C ALA A 264 23.16 -8.23 3.15
N ARG A 265 22.27 -7.44 2.54
CA ARG A 265 22.17 -6.00 2.81
C ARG A 265 21.61 -5.69 4.18
N VAL A 266 20.67 -6.48 4.64
CA VAL A 266 20.15 -6.40 6.01
C VAL A 266 21.27 -6.74 6.99
N ALA A 267 22.09 -7.76 6.73
CA ALA A 267 23.26 -8.07 7.54
C ALA A 267 24.18 -6.86 7.72
N ASP A 268 24.50 -6.19 6.60
CA ASP A 268 25.35 -5.01 6.59
C ASP A 268 24.73 -3.87 7.40
N ILE A 269 23.44 -3.57 7.19
CA ILE A 269 22.71 -2.53 7.95
C ILE A 269 22.73 -2.83 9.45
N LEU A 270 22.43 -4.07 9.85
CA LEU A 270 22.42 -4.48 11.26
C LEU A 270 23.80 -4.31 11.91
N ALA A 271 24.86 -4.80 11.25
CA ALA A 271 26.23 -4.71 11.76
C ALA A 271 26.71 -3.26 11.86
N ASP A 272 26.30 -2.43 10.91
CA ASP A 272 26.66 -1.02 10.85
C ASP A 272 25.98 -0.20 11.95
N VAL A 273 24.68 -0.42 12.20
CA VAL A 273 23.97 0.19 13.34
C VAL A 273 24.53 -0.30 14.67
N GLN A 274 24.87 -1.58 14.81
CA GLN A 274 25.52 -2.10 16.02
C GLN A 274 26.86 -1.41 16.31
N LYS A 275 27.62 -1.07 15.26
CA LYS A 275 28.94 -0.44 15.39
C LYS A 275 28.88 1.08 15.59
N ARG A 276 28.01 1.77 14.84
CA ARG A 276 27.97 3.25 14.77
C ARG A 276 26.78 3.90 15.48
N GLY A 277 25.79 3.11 15.92
CA GLY A 277 24.61 3.62 16.63
C GLY A 277 23.84 4.68 15.83
N ASP A 278 23.50 5.78 16.50
CA ASP A 278 22.69 6.89 15.97
C ASP A 278 23.16 7.41 14.59
N ALA A 279 24.47 7.45 14.36
CA ALA A 279 25.03 7.95 13.11
C ALA A 279 24.61 7.09 11.90
N ALA A 280 24.60 5.77 12.04
CA ALA A 280 24.13 4.87 10.98
C ALA A 280 22.61 4.99 10.78
N VAL A 281 21.84 5.11 11.87
CA VAL A 281 20.38 5.26 11.78
C VAL A 281 20.02 6.53 11.01
N LEU A 282 20.65 7.67 11.33
CA LEU A 282 20.45 8.93 10.61
C LEU A 282 20.78 8.82 9.12
N GLU A 283 21.89 8.15 8.78
CA GLU A 283 22.32 7.93 7.40
C GLU A 283 21.30 7.09 6.61
N TYR A 284 20.82 5.99 7.18
CA TYR A 284 19.83 5.13 6.53
C TYR A 284 18.44 5.79 6.44
N THR A 285 18.03 6.57 7.44
CA THR A 285 16.80 7.38 7.38
C THR A 285 16.90 8.43 6.26
N ALA A 286 18.02 9.15 6.13
CA ALA A 286 18.24 10.06 5.02
C ALA A 286 18.20 9.36 3.67
N ARG A 287 18.83 8.18 3.57
CA ARG A 287 18.93 7.40 2.32
C ARG A 287 17.58 6.82 1.88
N PHE A 288 16.84 6.20 2.79
CA PHE A 288 15.65 5.42 2.45
C PHE A 288 14.36 6.24 2.56
N ASP A 289 14.24 7.02 3.63
CA ASP A 289 13.04 7.81 3.92
C ASP A 289 13.14 9.22 3.29
N GLY A 290 14.32 9.60 2.79
CA GLY A 290 14.58 10.91 2.18
C GLY A 290 14.59 12.05 3.20
N LEU A 291 14.65 11.73 4.50
CA LEU A 291 14.50 12.69 5.58
C LEU A 291 15.87 13.04 6.18
N GLN A 292 16.36 14.24 5.86
CA GLN A 292 17.56 14.79 6.48
C GLN A 292 17.21 15.59 7.74
N VAL A 293 17.76 15.19 8.87
CA VAL A 293 17.53 15.80 10.18
C VAL A 293 18.86 16.03 10.89
N PRO A 294 18.95 17.04 11.77
CA PRO A 294 20.22 17.40 12.42
C PRO A 294 20.66 16.39 13.49
N SER A 295 19.74 15.61 14.05
CA SER A 295 20.04 14.65 15.12
C SER A 295 18.90 13.63 15.31
N MET A 296 19.17 12.54 16.04
CA MET A 296 18.15 11.56 16.42
C MET A 296 17.04 12.15 17.29
N ALA A 297 17.33 13.21 18.07
CA ALA A 297 16.31 13.90 18.87
C ALA A 297 15.23 14.55 17.99
N ALA A 298 15.54 14.93 16.75
CA ALA A 298 14.56 15.45 15.80
C ALA A 298 13.64 14.37 15.21
N LEU A 299 14.00 13.09 15.39
CA LEU A 299 13.17 11.93 14.99
C LEU A 299 12.33 11.39 16.15
N GLU A 300 12.50 11.90 17.37
CA GLU A 300 11.69 11.49 18.52
C GLU A 300 10.42 12.34 18.61
N LEU A 301 9.26 11.68 18.68
CA LEU A 301 7.97 12.31 18.89
C LEU A 301 7.69 12.43 20.39
N THR A 302 7.41 13.65 20.83
CA THR A 302 7.07 13.91 22.23
C THR A 302 5.64 13.49 22.54
N GLN A 303 5.36 13.17 23.82
CA GLN A 303 4.01 12.90 24.29
C GLN A 303 3.04 14.07 23.99
N ALA A 304 3.53 15.32 24.07
CA ALA A 304 2.75 16.49 23.71
C ALA A 304 2.39 16.51 22.20
N ALA A 305 3.30 16.09 21.32
CA ALA A 305 3.03 16.00 19.89
C ALA A 305 2.00 14.89 19.58
N LEU A 306 2.11 13.72 20.23
CA LEU A 306 1.13 12.64 20.09
C LEU A 306 -0.27 13.07 20.58
N LYS A 307 -0.33 13.76 21.72
CA LYS A 307 -1.58 14.33 22.23
C LYS A 307 -2.15 15.39 21.30
N ALA A 308 -1.33 16.30 20.78
CA ALA A 308 -1.78 17.32 19.84
C ALA A 308 -2.37 16.70 18.55
N ALA A 309 -1.75 15.61 18.05
CA ALA A 309 -2.31 14.85 16.94
C ALA A 309 -3.70 14.28 17.27
N PHE A 310 -3.85 13.67 18.46
CA PHE A 310 -5.15 13.18 18.95
C PHE A 310 -6.19 14.31 19.06
N ASP A 311 -5.84 15.46 19.62
CA ASP A 311 -6.77 16.58 19.78
C ASP A 311 -7.17 17.18 18.41
N SER A 312 -6.30 17.08 17.39
CA SER A 312 -6.51 17.66 16.06
C SER A 312 -7.40 16.84 15.11
N ILE A 313 -7.47 15.51 15.30
CA ILE A 313 -8.28 14.65 14.43
C ILE A 313 -9.79 14.86 14.68
N PRO A 314 -10.65 14.69 13.66
CA PRO A 314 -12.10 14.81 13.81
C PRO A 314 -12.67 13.98 14.97
N GLU A 315 -13.72 14.49 15.61
CA GLU A 315 -14.35 13.84 16.77
C GLU A 315 -14.80 12.41 16.48
N VAL A 316 -15.37 12.17 15.30
CA VAL A 316 -15.78 10.82 14.87
C VAL A 316 -14.61 9.83 14.85
N GLN A 317 -13.42 10.28 14.43
CA GLN A 317 -12.21 9.44 14.41
C GLN A 317 -11.67 9.21 15.83
N ARG A 318 -11.68 10.24 16.70
CA ARG A 318 -11.31 10.07 18.11
C ARG A 318 -12.19 9.05 18.81
N ASN A 319 -13.50 9.17 18.66
CA ASN A 319 -14.47 8.29 19.28
C ASN A 319 -14.30 6.84 18.77
N ALA A 320 -14.13 6.66 17.45
CA ALA A 320 -13.88 5.34 16.87
C ALA A 320 -12.57 4.71 17.40
N LEU A 321 -11.49 5.49 17.44
CA LEU A 321 -10.18 5.03 17.92
C LEU A 321 -10.23 4.62 19.40
N GLN A 322 -10.90 5.42 20.25
CA GLN A 322 -11.08 5.11 21.66
C GLN A 322 -11.97 3.88 21.88
N ALA A 323 -13.05 3.74 21.10
CA ALA A 323 -13.93 2.58 21.16
C ALA A 323 -13.20 1.29 20.76
N ALA A 324 -12.43 1.32 19.66
CA ALA A 324 -11.57 0.22 19.24
C ALA A 324 -10.54 -0.14 20.32
N ALA A 325 -9.84 0.85 20.87
CA ALA A 325 -8.87 0.63 21.94
C ALA A 325 -9.50 -0.01 23.19
N ALA A 326 -10.71 0.41 23.57
CA ALA A 326 -11.44 -0.18 24.69
C ALA A 326 -11.81 -1.65 24.43
N ARG A 327 -12.25 -1.99 23.21
CA ARG A 327 -12.55 -3.37 22.80
C ARG A 327 -11.31 -4.26 22.84
N VAL A 328 -10.20 -3.81 22.25
CA VAL A 328 -8.92 -4.53 22.25
C VAL A 328 -8.42 -4.74 23.68
N ARG A 329 -8.47 -3.71 24.53
CA ARG A 329 -8.06 -3.80 25.93
C ARG A 329 -8.89 -4.82 26.71
N SER A 330 -10.21 -4.74 26.62
CA SER A 330 -11.12 -5.64 27.32
C SER A 330 -10.89 -7.11 26.94
N TYR A 331 -10.69 -7.41 25.66
CA TYR A 331 -10.37 -8.76 25.20
C TYR A 331 -9.06 -9.27 25.80
N HIS A 332 -7.99 -8.47 25.73
CA HIS A 332 -6.68 -8.87 26.23
C HIS A 332 -6.64 -8.96 27.78
N GLU A 333 -7.44 -8.17 28.51
CA GLU A 333 -7.60 -8.33 29.96
C GLU A 333 -8.25 -9.66 30.33
N ALA A 334 -9.29 -10.07 29.58
CA ALA A 334 -9.89 -11.39 29.73
C ALA A 334 -8.89 -12.51 29.40
N GLN A 335 -8.09 -12.32 28.34
CA GLN A 335 -7.02 -13.24 27.94
C GLN A 335 -5.97 -13.40 29.06
N LYS A 336 -5.53 -12.30 29.67
CA LYS A 336 -4.61 -12.32 30.82
C LYS A 336 -5.18 -13.10 32.00
N LYS A 337 -6.44 -12.85 32.35
CA LYS A 337 -7.12 -13.56 33.45
C LYS A 337 -7.25 -15.06 33.19
N ALA A 338 -7.46 -15.45 31.93
CA ALA A 338 -7.66 -16.85 31.57
C ALA A 338 -6.38 -17.69 31.68
N SER A 339 -5.20 -17.17 31.28
CA SER A 339 -3.98 -17.98 31.30
C SER A 339 -2.65 -17.22 31.42
N GLY A 340 -2.69 -15.93 31.73
CA GLY A 340 -1.54 -15.03 31.83
C GLY A 340 -1.12 -14.66 33.26
N GLU A 341 -1.61 -15.37 34.28
CA GLU A 341 -1.33 -15.13 35.69
C GLU A 341 -0.45 -16.23 36.32
N SER A 342 0.26 -15.88 37.39
CA SER A 342 1.08 -16.83 38.15
C SER A 342 0.23 -17.83 38.91
N TRP A 343 0.69 -19.06 39.06
CA TRP A 343 0.01 -20.10 39.84
C TRP A 343 1.00 -21.02 40.56
N CYS A 344 0.55 -21.67 41.62
CA CYS A 344 1.30 -22.75 42.29
C CYS A 344 0.33 -23.71 43.00
N TYR A 345 0.77 -24.94 43.26
CA TYR A 345 0.11 -25.91 44.13
C TYR A 345 1.15 -26.60 45.01
N ARG A 346 0.67 -27.30 46.05
CA ARG A 346 1.50 -28.18 46.89
C ARG A 346 1.06 -29.63 46.75
N ASP A 347 2.04 -30.51 46.58
CA ASP A 347 1.84 -31.96 46.62
C ASP A 347 1.54 -32.43 48.05
N ALA A 348 1.12 -33.69 48.18
CA ALA A 348 0.81 -34.31 49.47
C ALA A 348 2.02 -34.36 50.43
N ASP A 349 3.24 -34.35 49.91
CA ASP A 349 4.48 -34.29 50.70
C ASP A 349 4.90 -32.86 51.07
N GLY A 350 4.13 -31.84 50.65
CA GLY A 350 4.40 -30.42 50.89
C GLY A 350 5.28 -29.73 49.86
N THR A 351 5.82 -30.43 48.86
CA THR A 351 6.56 -29.85 47.73
C THR A 351 5.68 -28.86 46.98
N LEU A 352 6.19 -27.65 46.74
CA LEU A 352 5.50 -26.64 45.94
C LEU A 352 6.04 -26.64 44.51
N LEU A 353 5.10 -26.72 43.56
CA LEU A 353 5.34 -26.59 42.14
C LEU A 353 4.47 -25.46 41.59
N GLY A 354 4.99 -24.71 40.63
CA GLY A 354 4.23 -23.62 40.04
C GLY A 354 4.92 -22.93 38.89
N GLN A 355 4.31 -21.82 38.49
CA GLN A 355 4.80 -20.98 37.42
C GLN A 355 4.60 -19.51 37.79
N LYS A 356 5.70 -18.76 37.78
CA LYS A 356 5.70 -17.30 37.88
C LYS A 356 5.60 -16.70 36.49
N VAL A 357 4.60 -15.85 36.28
CA VAL A 357 4.45 -15.03 35.07
C VAL A 357 4.91 -13.61 35.37
N THR A 358 5.75 -13.02 34.52
CA THR A 358 6.29 -11.66 34.69
C THR A 358 6.29 -10.96 33.33
N PRO A 359 5.87 -9.69 33.21
CA PRO A 359 5.98 -8.95 31.95
C PRO A 359 7.44 -8.77 31.54
N LEU A 360 7.65 -8.49 30.25
CA LEU A 360 8.92 -7.96 29.75
C LEU A 360 9.11 -6.53 30.26
N ASP A 361 10.35 -6.10 30.45
CA ASP A 361 10.64 -4.77 31.00
C ASP A 361 10.37 -3.71 29.93
N ARG A 362 10.83 -3.98 28.70
CA ARG A 362 10.71 -3.07 27.56
C ARG A 362 10.48 -3.81 26.24
N VAL A 363 9.58 -3.31 25.41
CA VAL A 363 9.34 -3.86 24.06
C VAL A 363 9.37 -2.79 22.97
N GLY A 364 9.79 -3.19 21.79
CA GLY A 364 9.76 -2.39 20.57
C GLY A 364 8.58 -2.81 19.70
N ILE A 365 7.79 -1.87 19.22
CA ILE A 365 6.72 -2.12 18.26
C ILE A 365 7.07 -1.43 16.93
N TYR A 366 7.11 -2.20 15.86
CA TYR A 366 7.32 -1.70 14.51
C TYR A 366 5.97 -1.46 13.84
N VAL A 367 5.74 -0.23 13.38
CA VAL A 367 4.50 0.15 12.69
C VAL A 367 4.86 0.57 11.27
N PRO A 368 4.28 -0.05 10.23
CA PRO A 368 4.45 0.39 8.85
C PRO A 368 4.08 1.87 8.65
N GLY A 369 4.74 2.54 7.69
CA GLY A 369 4.51 3.95 7.36
C GLY A 369 4.59 4.23 5.85
N GLY A 370 4.44 5.50 5.45
CA GLY A 370 4.37 5.92 4.06
C GLY A 370 3.03 5.54 3.39
N LYS A 371 3.07 4.72 2.33
CA LYS A 371 1.87 4.22 1.61
C LYS A 371 0.93 3.36 2.46
N ALA A 372 1.43 2.87 3.61
CA ALA A 372 0.76 1.93 4.50
C ALA A 372 0.78 2.49 5.93
N ALA A 373 -0.18 3.36 6.26
CA ALA A 373 -0.28 4.00 7.57
C ALA A 373 -1.46 3.41 8.37
N TYR A 374 -1.16 2.53 9.33
CA TYR A 374 -2.17 1.71 10.01
C TYR A 374 -2.30 2.06 11.50
N PRO A 375 -3.27 2.90 11.89
CA PRO A 375 -3.53 3.20 13.30
C PRO A 375 -4.00 1.96 14.09
N SER A 376 -4.69 1.01 13.44
CA SER A 376 -5.09 -0.26 14.05
C SER A 376 -3.88 -1.07 14.52
N SER A 377 -2.83 -1.19 13.70
CA SER A 377 -1.61 -1.90 14.07
C SER A 377 -0.89 -1.32 15.29
N VAL A 378 -1.02 -0.01 15.52
CA VAL A 378 -0.53 0.62 16.76
C VAL A 378 -1.30 0.08 17.97
N LEU A 379 -2.64 0.12 17.92
CA LEU A 379 -3.49 -0.36 19.01
C LEU A 379 -3.22 -1.85 19.29
N MET A 380 -3.17 -2.65 18.23
CA MET A 380 -3.03 -4.10 18.30
C MET A 380 -1.65 -4.54 18.80
N ASN A 381 -0.59 -3.74 18.64
CA ASN A 381 0.72 -4.03 19.24
C ASN A 381 0.85 -3.49 20.68
N ALA A 382 0.48 -2.24 20.92
CA ALA A 382 0.77 -1.56 22.19
C ALA A 382 -0.19 -1.97 23.32
N ILE A 383 -1.48 -2.16 23.04
CA ILE A 383 -2.47 -2.46 24.09
C ILE A 383 -2.20 -3.80 24.79
N PRO A 384 -1.93 -4.92 24.09
CA PRO A 384 -1.62 -6.18 24.76
C PRO A 384 -0.34 -6.10 25.61
N ALA A 385 0.67 -5.33 25.18
CA ALA A 385 1.88 -5.07 25.96
C ALA A 385 1.57 -4.33 27.27
N HIS A 386 0.72 -3.30 27.20
CA HIS A 386 0.21 -2.62 28.39
C HIS A 386 -0.57 -3.54 29.32
N VAL A 387 -1.46 -4.35 28.77
CA VAL A 387 -2.25 -5.30 29.57
C VAL A 387 -1.34 -6.34 30.24
N ALA A 388 -0.29 -6.80 29.57
CA ALA A 388 0.73 -7.67 30.18
C ALA A 388 1.43 -7.01 31.36
N GLY A 389 1.60 -5.69 31.32
CA GLY A 389 2.26 -4.88 32.34
C GLY A 389 3.67 -4.42 31.93
N VAL A 390 3.96 -4.35 30.63
CA VAL A 390 5.23 -3.82 30.12
C VAL A 390 5.37 -2.35 30.48
N SER A 391 6.52 -1.97 31.03
CA SER A 391 6.73 -0.61 31.56
C SER A 391 7.10 0.42 30.48
N GLU A 392 7.83 -0.01 29.45
CA GLU A 392 8.29 0.88 28.38
C GLU A 392 8.00 0.26 27.00
N ILE A 393 7.16 0.94 26.23
CA ILE A 393 6.77 0.53 24.87
C ILE A 393 7.33 1.57 23.89
N ILE A 394 8.25 1.12 23.05
CA ILE A 394 8.97 1.96 22.10
C ILE A 394 8.43 1.72 20.70
N MET A 395 7.77 2.71 20.13
CA MET A 395 7.28 2.64 18.75
C MET A 395 8.33 3.15 17.77
N VAL A 396 8.50 2.45 16.66
CA VAL A 396 9.21 2.95 15.48
C VAL A 396 8.24 2.96 14.30
N VAL A 397 8.21 4.08 13.57
CA VAL A 397 7.35 4.27 12.38
C VAL A 397 8.06 5.14 11.36
N PRO A 398 8.32 4.70 10.12
CA PRO A 398 8.93 5.57 9.12
C PRO A 398 7.95 6.68 8.70
N THR A 399 8.44 7.92 8.56
CA THR A 399 7.67 9.04 8.00
C THR A 399 8.36 9.54 6.73
N PRO A 400 8.35 8.73 5.66
CA PRO A 400 9.11 9.04 4.47
C PRO A 400 8.55 10.28 3.77
N VAL A 401 9.40 10.94 2.99
CA VAL A 401 8.96 11.99 2.08
C VAL A 401 8.51 11.37 0.76
N ARG A 402 7.54 12.00 0.09
CA ARG A 402 7.02 11.53 -1.19
C ARG A 402 8.13 11.46 -2.25
N GLY A 403 8.23 10.33 -2.95
CA GLY A 403 9.27 10.08 -3.97
C GLY A 403 10.57 9.47 -3.43
N SER A 404 10.70 9.30 -2.11
CA SER A 404 11.79 8.54 -1.50
C SER A 404 11.77 7.05 -1.87
N VAL A 405 12.88 6.35 -1.60
CA VAL A 405 13.00 4.90 -1.83
C VAL A 405 11.91 4.14 -1.07
N ALA A 406 11.62 4.54 0.17
CA ALA A 406 10.56 3.94 0.99
C ALA A 406 9.16 4.09 0.39
N THR A 407 8.93 5.09 -0.47
CA THR A 407 7.66 5.30 -1.19
C THR A 407 7.68 4.75 -2.62
N GLY A 408 8.76 4.09 -3.04
CA GLY A 408 8.96 3.52 -4.38
C GLY A 408 9.48 4.49 -5.44
N GLY A 409 9.98 5.67 -5.04
CA GLY A 409 10.66 6.60 -5.94
C GLY A 409 12.19 6.49 -5.89
N GLN A 410 12.88 7.32 -6.67
CA GLN A 410 14.35 7.31 -6.79
C GLN A 410 15.04 8.43 -5.99
N GLY A 411 14.28 9.28 -5.29
CA GLY A 411 14.82 10.41 -4.53
C GLY A 411 13.74 11.43 -4.13
N ALA A 412 13.94 12.07 -3.00
CA ALA A 412 13.07 13.14 -2.50
C ALA A 412 13.20 14.41 -3.36
N ALA A 413 12.08 15.09 -3.62
CA ALA A 413 12.14 16.46 -4.13
C ALA A 413 12.82 17.38 -3.08
N PRO A 414 13.57 18.42 -3.50
CA PRO A 414 13.99 19.48 -2.61
C PRO A 414 12.76 20.03 -1.86
N ASP A 415 12.85 20.18 -0.54
CA ASP A 415 11.79 20.69 0.34
C ASP A 415 10.56 19.77 0.57
N ALA A 416 10.63 18.50 0.18
CA ALA A 416 9.58 17.53 0.49
C ALA A 416 9.45 17.33 2.02
N LYS A 417 8.21 17.42 2.52
CA LYS A 417 7.90 17.23 3.96
C LYS A 417 7.65 15.76 4.29
N PRO A 418 7.98 15.31 5.51
CA PRO A 418 7.66 13.96 5.96
C PRO A 418 6.14 13.74 6.02
N GLU A 419 5.70 12.56 5.57
CA GLU A 419 4.30 12.15 5.64
C GLU A 419 3.96 11.65 7.06
N LEU A 420 3.55 12.58 7.92
CA LEU A 420 3.08 12.31 9.28
C LEU A 420 1.57 12.05 9.29
N ASN A 421 1.17 10.79 9.45
CA ASN A 421 -0.24 10.42 9.59
C ASN A 421 -0.75 10.73 11.00
N GLN A 422 -1.60 11.76 11.13
CA GLN A 422 -2.14 12.21 12.42
C GLN A 422 -2.94 11.12 13.16
N LEU A 423 -3.63 10.23 12.43
CA LEU A 423 -4.41 9.16 13.03
C LEU A 423 -3.51 8.06 13.65
N VAL A 424 -2.35 7.79 13.05
CA VAL A 424 -1.33 6.88 13.63
C VAL A 424 -0.75 7.48 14.91
N LEU A 425 -0.43 8.78 14.91
CA LEU A 425 0.09 9.46 16.11
C LEU A 425 -0.95 9.52 17.22
N ALA A 426 -2.21 9.78 16.87
CA ALA A 426 -3.34 9.72 17.79
C ALA A 426 -3.52 8.31 18.37
N ALA A 427 -3.37 7.27 17.55
CA ALA A 427 -3.41 5.87 18.00
C ALA A 427 -2.28 5.56 18.99
N ALA A 428 -1.06 6.08 18.75
CA ALA A 428 0.05 5.92 19.68
C ALA A 428 -0.23 6.56 21.04
N TYR A 429 -0.85 7.75 21.05
CA TYR A 429 -1.30 8.39 22.29
C TYR A 429 -2.37 7.56 23.01
N VAL A 430 -3.43 7.15 22.30
CA VAL A 430 -4.55 6.38 22.88
C VAL A 430 -4.09 5.02 23.39
N ALA A 431 -3.16 4.37 22.69
CA ALA A 431 -2.61 3.09 23.11
C ALA A 431 -1.59 3.22 24.25
N GLY A 432 -1.12 4.43 24.57
CA GLY A 432 -0.18 4.69 25.66
C GLY A 432 1.28 4.38 25.31
N VAL A 433 1.70 4.52 24.05
CA VAL A 433 3.11 4.37 23.65
C VAL A 433 4.01 5.28 24.49
N THR A 434 5.11 4.75 25.04
CA THR A 434 5.98 5.51 25.95
C THR A 434 6.91 6.46 25.19
N ARG A 435 7.53 5.97 24.11
CA ARG A 435 8.42 6.74 23.22
C ARG A 435 8.16 6.33 21.78
N ALA A 436 8.25 7.28 20.86
CA ALA A 436 8.00 7.03 19.44
C ALA A 436 9.08 7.69 18.57
N PHE A 437 9.64 6.94 17.63
CA PHE A 437 10.69 7.41 16.72
C PHE A 437 10.25 7.30 15.26
N THR A 438 10.49 8.35 14.48
CA THR A 438 10.16 8.42 13.06
C THR A 438 11.21 7.73 12.18
N ILE A 439 11.48 6.46 12.46
CA ILE A 439 12.45 5.60 11.75
C ILE A 439 11.78 4.29 11.33
N GLY A 440 12.23 3.67 10.23
CA GLY A 440 11.73 2.36 9.77
C GLY A 440 12.82 1.44 9.24
N GLY A 441 12.41 0.40 8.52
CA GLY A 441 13.32 -0.54 7.86
C GLY A 441 14.18 -1.38 8.81
N ALA A 442 15.23 -2.01 8.24
CA ALA A 442 16.16 -2.84 9.00
C ALA A 442 16.95 -2.03 10.04
N GLN A 443 17.22 -0.75 9.78
CA GLN A 443 17.92 0.13 10.70
C GLN A 443 17.13 0.40 11.99
N ALA A 444 15.79 0.50 11.92
CA ALA A 444 14.96 0.64 13.10
C ALA A 444 14.92 -0.65 13.93
N VAL A 445 14.85 -1.80 13.27
CA VAL A 445 14.94 -3.12 13.95
C VAL A 445 16.30 -3.26 14.65
N ALA A 446 17.40 -2.87 13.99
CA ALA A 446 18.73 -2.87 14.59
C ALA A 446 18.82 -1.95 15.82
N ALA A 447 18.29 -0.74 15.71
CA ALA A 447 18.30 0.23 16.80
C ALA A 447 17.54 -0.28 18.03
N LEU A 448 16.39 -0.95 17.84
CA LEU A 448 15.66 -1.59 18.93
C LEU A 448 16.41 -2.81 19.50
N ALA A 449 17.00 -3.64 18.64
CA ALA A 449 17.64 -4.90 19.05
C ALA A 449 18.95 -4.71 19.82
N TYR A 450 19.79 -3.76 19.36
CA TYR A 450 21.11 -3.51 19.93
C TYR A 450 21.14 -2.30 20.88
N GLY A 451 20.17 -1.39 20.74
CA GLY A 451 20.22 -0.08 21.36
C GLY A 451 21.18 0.86 20.63
N THR A 452 20.93 2.15 20.77
CA THR A 452 21.82 3.24 20.35
C THR A 452 21.96 4.24 21.48
N ALA A 453 22.63 5.38 21.25
CA ALA A 453 22.70 6.43 22.27
C ALA A 453 21.33 7.04 22.56
N THR A 454 20.44 7.11 21.56
CA THR A 454 19.09 7.67 21.70
C THR A 454 17.98 6.62 21.86
N VAL A 455 18.06 5.50 21.13
CA VAL A 455 17.05 4.44 21.12
C VAL A 455 17.45 3.34 22.12
N PRO A 456 16.67 3.11 23.20
CA PRO A 456 16.96 2.05 24.14
C PRO A 456 16.87 0.66 23.50
N ARG A 457 17.78 -0.25 23.91
CA ARG A 457 17.63 -1.68 23.60
C ARG A 457 16.36 -2.24 24.25
N VAL A 458 15.60 -3.03 23.52
CA VAL A 458 14.36 -3.72 23.99
C VAL A 458 14.58 -5.21 24.22
N ASP A 459 13.62 -5.88 24.88
CA ASP A 459 13.66 -7.34 25.09
C ASP A 459 12.97 -8.12 23.98
N LYS A 460 11.96 -7.54 23.34
CA LYS A 460 11.20 -8.13 22.23
C LYS A 460 10.78 -7.08 21.21
N ILE A 461 10.80 -7.43 19.93
CA ILE A 461 10.31 -6.59 18.81
C ILE A 461 9.09 -7.25 18.19
N THR A 462 7.97 -6.52 18.10
CA THR A 462 6.73 -7.00 17.46
C THR A 462 6.29 -6.09 16.32
N GLY A 463 5.34 -6.55 15.52
CA GLY A 463 4.73 -5.80 14.44
C GLY A 463 5.21 -6.25 13.06
N PRO A 464 4.33 -6.22 12.05
CA PRO A 464 4.65 -6.63 10.70
C PRO A 464 5.48 -5.57 9.97
N GLY A 465 6.17 -5.98 8.90
CA GLY A 465 6.90 -5.08 8.03
C GLY A 465 7.25 -5.74 6.72
N ASN A 466 7.88 -4.98 5.81
CA ASN A 466 8.29 -5.50 4.52
C ASN A 466 9.42 -6.54 4.63
N ALA A 467 9.87 -7.08 3.50
CA ALA A 467 10.93 -8.10 3.44
C ALA A 467 12.23 -7.71 4.18
N TYR A 468 12.63 -6.43 4.21
CA TYR A 468 13.82 -5.99 4.95
C TYR A 468 13.61 -6.05 6.46
N VAL A 469 12.41 -5.69 6.95
CA VAL A 469 12.05 -5.77 8.37
C VAL A 469 11.94 -7.24 8.79
N ALA A 470 11.31 -8.08 7.97
CA ALA A 470 11.19 -9.52 8.20
C ALA A 470 12.57 -10.19 8.31
N ALA A 471 13.47 -9.94 7.35
CA ALA A 471 14.84 -10.43 7.38
C ALA A 471 15.64 -9.89 8.59
N ALA A 472 15.44 -8.62 8.95
CA ALA A 472 16.10 -8.03 10.11
C ALA A 472 15.65 -8.69 11.42
N LYS A 473 14.34 -8.87 11.61
CA LYS A 473 13.75 -9.57 12.77
C LYS A 473 14.28 -11.00 12.89
N ARG A 474 14.35 -11.73 11.77
CA ARG A 474 14.92 -13.08 11.72
C ARG A 474 16.36 -13.12 12.24
N ARG A 475 17.20 -12.16 11.84
CA ARG A 475 18.61 -12.10 12.23
C ARG A 475 18.85 -11.68 13.68
N VAL A 476 18.00 -10.81 14.23
CA VAL A 476 18.15 -10.37 15.62
C VAL A 476 17.49 -11.31 16.63
N PHE A 477 16.73 -12.30 16.16
CA PHE A 477 16.15 -13.33 17.01
C PHE A 477 17.24 -14.07 17.79
N GLY A 478 17.04 -14.21 19.11
CA GLY A 478 18.03 -14.75 20.04
C GLY A 478 18.84 -13.67 20.76
N THR A 479 19.04 -12.50 20.13
CA THR A 479 19.50 -11.29 20.85
C THR A 479 18.32 -10.57 21.50
N VAL A 480 17.19 -10.55 20.81
CA VAL A 480 15.88 -10.13 21.31
C VAL A 480 14.83 -11.16 20.91
N GLY A 481 13.71 -11.19 21.63
CA GLY A 481 12.53 -11.91 21.17
C GLY A 481 11.94 -11.26 19.92
N ILE A 482 11.24 -12.05 19.11
CA ILE A 482 10.32 -11.55 18.09
C ILE A 482 8.97 -12.25 18.26
N ASP A 483 7.90 -11.63 17.77
CA ASP A 483 6.58 -12.25 17.63
C ASP A 483 6.59 -13.35 16.56
N MET A 484 6.81 -12.97 15.31
CA MET A 484 6.80 -13.85 14.15
C MET A 484 7.47 -13.17 12.94
N ILE A 485 7.76 -13.97 11.91
CA ILE A 485 8.21 -13.47 10.62
C ILE A 485 6.99 -13.34 9.72
N ALA A 486 6.59 -12.11 9.43
CA ALA A 486 5.45 -11.85 8.56
C ALA A 486 5.77 -12.26 7.12
N GLY A 487 4.89 -13.04 6.51
CA GLY A 487 4.77 -13.23 5.07
C GLY A 487 3.69 -12.32 4.48
N PRO A 488 3.36 -12.50 3.19
CA PRO A 488 2.21 -11.84 2.58
C PRO A 488 0.91 -12.21 3.30
N SER A 489 0.03 -11.23 3.45
CA SER A 489 -1.25 -11.37 4.16
C SER A 489 -2.28 -12.14 3.33
N GLU A 490 -3.16 -12.89 3.99
CA GLU A 490 -4.07 -13.85 3.34
C GLU A 490 -5.45 -13.99 4.02
N ILE A 491 -6.48 -14.14 3.19
CA ILE A 491 -7.86 -14.47 3.62
C ILE A 491 -8.34 -15.73 2.91
N LEU A 492 -9.00 -16.60 3.68
CA LEU A 492 -9.72 -17.76 3.18
C LEU A 492 -11.19 -17.70 3.61
N VAL A 493 -12.10 -17.67 2.64
CA VAL A 493 -13.54 -17.67 2.87
C VAL A 493 -14.11 -19.06 2.55
N LEU A 494 -14.75 -19.69 3.53
CA LEU A 494 -15.57 -20.89 3.33
C LEU A 494 -17.03 -20.46 3.19
N ALA A 495 -17.63 -20.64 2.02
CA ALA A 495 -19.00 -20.22 1.77
C ALA A 495 -19.91 -21.41 1.47
N ASP A 496 -21.08 -21.48 2.13
CA ASP A 496 -22.12 -22.48 1.86
C ASP A 496 -23.17 -22.00 0.83
N GLY A 497 -22.95 -20.81 0.24
CA GLY A 497 -23.84 -20.18 -0.72
C GLY A 497 -24.99 -19.36 -0.11
N THR A 498 -25.10 -19.27 1.21
CA THR A 498 -26.21 -18.57 1.88
C THR A 498 -25.99 -17.08 2.12
N THR A 499 -24.74 -16.62 2.12
CA THR A 499 -24.38 -15.20 2.24
C THR A 499 -24.52 -14.50 0.90
N PRO A 500 -24.94 -13.22 0.82
CA PRO A 500 -24.96 -12.50 -0.45
C PRO A 500 -23.58 -12.49 -1.15
N PRO A 501 -23.49 -12.80 -2.46
CA PRO A 501 -22.20 -12.85 -3.18
C PRO A 501 -21.40 -11.54 -3.14
N ASP A 502 -22.09 -10.40 -3.05
CA ASP A 502 -21.46 -9.08 -2.93
C ASP A 502 -20.64 -8.93 -1.66
N TRP A 503 -21.09 -9.55 -0.56
CA TRP A 503 -20.41 -9.46 0.72
C TRP A 503 -19.11 -10.26 0.67
N VAL A 504 -19.19 -11.50 0.20
CA VAL A 504 -17.99 -12.34 -0.03
C VAL A 504 -17.02 -11.70 -1.02
N ALA A 505 -17.51 -11.03 -2.07
CA ALA A 505 -16.64 -10.28 -2.97
C ALA A 505 -15.91 -9.12 -2.25
N MET A 506 -16.59 -8.41 -1.33
CA MET A 506 -15.96 -7.37 -0.50
C MET A 506 -14.97 -7.95 0.50
N ASP A 507 -15.25 -9.10 1.12
CA ASP A 507 -14.32 -9.77 2.03
C ASP A 507 -13.05 -10.21 1.29
N LEU A 508 -13.18 -10.72 0.05
CA LEU A 508 -12.01 -11.01 -0.79
C LEU A 508 -11.23 -9.74 -1.16
N PHE A 509 -11.91 -8.61 -1.38
CA PHE A 509 -11.29 -7.33 -1.70
C PHE A 509 -10.59 -6.71 -0.49
N SER A 510 -11.14 -6.84 0.73
CA SER A 510 -10.56 -6.23 1.92
C SER A 510 -9.14 -6.71 2.14
N GLN A 511 -8.86 -7.99 1.91
CA GLN A 511 -7.51 -8.52 1.95
C GLN A 511 -6.69 -8.13 0.70
N ALA A 512 -7.27 -8.27 -0.49
CA ALA A 512 -6.56 -8.05 -1.77
C ALA A 512 -6.12 -6.60 -1.97
N GLU A 513 -6.76 -5.63 -1.30
CA GLU A 513 -6.36 -4.23 -1.40
C GLU A 513 -5.10 -3.91 -0.61
N HIS A 514 -4.67 -4.74 0.36
CA HIS A 514 -3.50 -4.46 1.18
C HIS A 514 -2.23 -4.33 0.32
N ASP A 515 -1.95 -5.33 -0.51
CA ASP A 515 -0.73 -5.46 -1.29
C ASP A 515 -0.97 -6.29 -2.57
N GLU A 516 -0.20 -6.05 -3.64
CA GLU A 516 -0.29 -6.81 -4.90
C GLU A 516 0.03 -8.30 -4.70
N LEU A 517 0.73 -8.64 -3.61
CA LEU A 517 1.12 -9.98 -3.21
C LEU A 517 0.19 -10.61 -2.17
N ALA A 518 -0.86 -9.92 -1.73
CA ALA A 518 -1.87 -10.50 -0.84
C ALA A 518 -2.63 -11.64 -1.55
N GLN A 519 -3.20 -12.57 -0.79
CA GLN A 519 -3.91 -13.74 -1.32
C GLN A 519 -5.32 -13.85 -0.76
N SER A 520 -6.31 -13.92 -1.65
CA SER A 520 -7.71 -14.12 -1.28
C SER A 520 -8.28 -15.37 -1.95
N ILE A 521 -8.78 -16.31 -1.15
CA ILE A 521 -9.27 -17.60 -1.63
C ILE A 521 -10.71 -17.84 -1.16
N LEU A 522 -11.57 -18.31 -2.07
CA LEU A 522 -12.92 -18.79 -1.77
C LEU A 522 -12.96 -20.32 -1.93
N LEU A 523 -13.50 -21.04 -0.93
CA LEU A 523 -13.88 -22.45 -1.03
C LEU A 523 -15.41 -22.57 -0.93
N CYS A 524 -16.05 -23.20 -1.91
CA CYS A 524 -17.50 -23.36 -1.92
C CYS A 524 -17.93 -24.62 -2.69
N PRO A 525 -18.93 -25.38 -2.21
CA PRO A 525 -19.46 -26.54 -2.93
C PRO A 525 -20.52 -26.20 -3.99
N ASP A 526 -20.95 -24.94 -4.07
CA ASP A 526 -21.93 -24.48 -5.07
C ASP A 526 -21.22 -23.71 -6.20
N ALA A 527 -21.07 -24.38 -7.35
CA ALA A 527 -20.47 -23.76 -8.54
C ALA A 527 -21.24 -22.53 -9.05
N ALA A 528 -22.57 -22.51 -8.94
CA ALA A 528 -23.37 -21.36 -9.36
C ALA A 528 -23.15 -20.16 -8.42
N TYR A 529 -22.95 -20.43 -7.13
CA TYR A 529 -22.57 -19.39 -6.18
C TYR A 529 -21.18 -18.81 -6.46
N ILE A 530 -20.20 -19.66 -6.82
CA ILE A 530 -18.87 -19.20 -7.24
C ILE A 530 -18.95 -18.28 -8.47
N ASP A 531 -19.82 -18.62 -9.44
CA ASP A 531 -20.08 -17.76 -10.60
C ASP A 531 -20.72 -16.43 -10.20
N ALA A 532 -21.65 -16.44 -9.26
CA ALA A 532 -22.25 -15.22 -8.72
C ALA A 532 -21.21 -14.34 -8.02
N VAL A 533 -20.30 -14.90 -7.22
CA VAL A 533 -19.21 -14.14 -6.57
C VAL A 533 -18.27 -13.54 -7.62
N GLN A 534 -17.89 -14.27 -8.67
CA GLN A 534 -17.08 -13.70 -9.76
C GLN A 534 -17.81 -12.56 -10.48
N ALA A 535 -19.12 -12.68 -10.69
CA ALA A 535 -19.91 -11.60 -11.28
C ALA A 535 -19.94 -10.36 -10.37
N SER A 536 -20.04 -10.55 -9.04
CA SER A 536 -19.94 -9.47 -8.06
C SER A 536 -18.55 -8.82 -8.06
N ILE A 537 -17.47 -9.61 -8.10
CA ILE A 537 -16.10 -9.11 -8.25
C ILE A 537 -16.00 -8.20 -9.48
N ASN A 538 -16.46 -8.67 -10.65
CA ASN A 538 -16.38 -7.90 -11.90
C ASN A 538 -17.19 -6.60 -11.84
N ARG A 539 -18.33 -6.62 -11.15
CA ARG A 539 -19.22 -5.45 -11.04
C ARG A 539 -18.70 -4.42 -10.04
N LEU A 540 -18.16 -4.86 -8.90
CA LEU A 540 -17.79 -4.00 -7.77
C LEU A 540 -16.37 -3.46 -7.89
N LEU A 541 -15.46 -4.19 -8.55
CA LEU A 541 -14.05 -3.79 -8.69
C LEU A 541 -13.85 -2.38 -9.26
N PRO A 542 -14.60 -1.92 -10.30
CA PRO A 542 -14.44 -0.57 -10.84
C PRO A 542 -14.78 0.56 -9.85
N GLU A 543 -15.52 0.26 -8.78
CA GLU A 543 -15.88 1.23 -7.74
C GLU A 543 -14.78 1.41 -6.69
N MET A 544 -13.78 0.50 -6.66
CA MET A 544 -12.77 0.47 -5.61
C MET A 544 -11.64 1.47 -5.87
N PRO A 545 -11.27 2.34 -4.92
CA PRO A 545 -10.15 3.28 -5.07
C PRO A 545 -8.81 2.59 -5.34
N ARG A 546 -8.62 1.35 -4.85
CA ARG A 546 -7.41 0.54 -5.04
C ARG A 546 -7.62 -0.61 -6.03
N ALA A 547 -8.51 -0.44 -7.01
CA ALA A 547 -8.89 -1.48 -7.97
C ALA A 547 -7.69 -2.15 -8.69
N GLU A 548 -6.64 -1.40 -9.03
CA GLU A 548 -5.45 -1.97 -9.68
C GLU A 548 -4.71 -2.98 -8.79
N ILE A 549 -4.59 -2.68 -7.50
CA ILE A 549 -3.92 -3.54 -6.52
C ILE A 549 -4.76 -4.79 -6.29
N ILE A 550 -6.08 -4.62 -6.09
CA ILE A 550 -7.04 -5.71 -5.94
C ILE A 550 -7.00 -6.63 -7.18
N ALA A 551 -7.02 -6.06 -8.39
CA ALA A 551 -6.99 -6.83 -9.64
C ALA A 551 -5.71 -7.65 -9.78
N LYS A 552 -4.55 -7.07 -9.45
CA LYS A 552 -3.25 -7.77 -9.48
C LYS A 552 -3.18 -8.88 -8.43
N SER A 553 -3.59 -8.61 -7.20
CA SER A 553 -3.62 -9.60 -6.11
C SER A 553 -4.50 -10.80 -6.48
N LEU A 554 -5.75 -10.54 -6.87
CA LEU A 554 -6.69 -11.59 -7.24
C LEU A 554 -6.23 -12.38 -8.46
N THR A 555 -5.71 -11.72 -9.50
CA THR A 555 -5.23 -12.41 -10.72
C THR A 555 -3.96 -13.21 -10.47
N GLY A 556 -3.03 -12.68 -9.68
CA GLY A 556 -1.76 -13.34 -9.39
C GLY A 556 -1.91 -14.51 -8.43
N ARG A 557 -2.65 -14.30 -7.34
CA ARG A 557 -2.67 -15.21 -6.19
C ARG A 557 -4.05 -15.66 -5.75
N GLY A 558 -5.11 -14.98 -6.17
CA GLY A 558 -6.48 -15.33 -5.79
C GLY A 558 -6.94 -16.65 -6.41
N ALA A 559 -7.86 -17.33 -5.73
CA ALA A 559 -8.47 -18.56 -6.24
C ALA A 559 -9.93 -18.70 -5.80
N LEU A 560 -10.79 -19.15 -6.70
CA LEU A 560 -12.15 -19.61 -6.42
C LEU A 560 -12.18 -21.12 -6.63
N ILE A 561 -12.36 -21.88 -5.56
CA ILE A 561 -12.20 -23.33 -5.54
C ILE A 561 -13.55 -24.00 -5.28
N HIS A 562 -13.98 -24.79 -6.25
CA HIS A 562 -15.15 -25.64 -6.12
C HIS A 562 -14.81 -26.91 -5.34
N THR A 563 -15.46 -27.12 -4.20
CA THR A 563 -15.29 -28.30 -3.33
C THR A 563 -16.45 -29.29 -3.51
N ARG A 564 -16.27 -30.56 -3.14
CA ARG A 564 -17.36 -31.55 -3.13
C ARG A 564 -18.35 -31.32 -1.99
N SER A 565 -17.87 -30.75 -0.89
CA SER A 565 -18.67 -30.42 0.28
C SER A 565 -18.00 -29.35 1.16
N MET A 566 -18.72 -28.89 2.19
CA MET A 566 -18.15 -27.99 3.21
C MET A 566 -17.13 -28.70 4.11
N GLU A 567 -17.27 -30.01 4.37
CA GLU A 567 -16.28 -30.79 5.09
C GLU A 567 -14.95 -30.86 4.34
N GLU A 568 -15.00 -31.02 3.00
CA GLU A 568 -13.81 -30.94 2.18
C GLU A 568 -13.21 -29.53 2.17
N ALA A 569 -14.05 -28.49 2.14
CA ALA A 569 -13.59 -27.10 2.28
C ALA A 569 -12.83 -26.90 3.60
N CYS A 570 -13.32 -27.44 4.72
CA CYS A 570 -12.63 -27.42 6.00
C CYS A 570 -11.29 -28.19 5.94
N ALA A 571 -11.25 -29.35 5.27
CA ALA A 571 -10.03 -30.13 5.09
C ALA A 571 -8.96 -29.37 4.27
N ILE A 572 -9.38 -28.67 3.21
CA ILE A 572 -8.50 -27.81 2.40
C ILE A 572 -8.06 -26.59 3.21
N SER A 573 -8.94 -25.96 3.97
CA SER A 573 -8.58 -24.86 4.90
C SER A 573 -7.47 -25.28 5.85
N ASN A 574 -7.57 -26.47 6.45
CA ASN A 574 -6.52 -27.03 7.30
C ASN A 574 -5.20 -27.31 6.56
N ARG A 575 -5.22 -27.51 5.23
CA ARG A 575 -4.01 -27.63 4.40
C ARG A 575 -3.38 -26.25 4.15
N ILE A 576 -4.18 -25.21 4.01
CA ILE A 576 -3.73 -23.82 3.82
C ILE A 576 -3.16 -23.26 5.13
N ALA A 577 -3.86 -23.46 6.25
CA ALA A 577 -3.58 -22.84 7.55
C ALA A 577 -3.51 -21.30 7.45
N PRO A 578 -4.61 -20.65 7.04
CA PRO A 578 -4.63 -19.24 6.68
C PRO A 578 -4.44 -18.32 7.89
N GLU A 579 -3.98 -17.09 7.61
CA GLU A 579 -4.00 -15.97 8.54
C GLU A 579 -5.44 -15.65 8.98
N HIS A 580 -6.32 -15.27 8.05
CA HIS A 580 -7.73 -15.01 8.29
C HIS A 580 -8.62 -16.12 7.70
N LEU A 581 -9.51 -16.69 8.50
CA LEU A 581 -10.48 -17.70 8.08
C LEU A 581 -11.92 -17.25 8.34
N GLU A 582 -12.68 -16.99 7.29
CA GLU A 582 -14.10 -16.71 7.39
C GLU A 582 -14.94 -17.96 7.12
N VAL A 583 -15.90 -18.23 8.00
CA VAL A 583 -16.92 -19.25 7.82
C VAL A 583 -18.24 -18.56 7.49
N SER A 584 -18.42 -18.27 6.21
CA SER A 584 -19.58 -17.60 5.65
C SER A 584 -20.74 -18.59 5.44
N SER A 585 -21.46 -18.84 6.53
CA SER A 585 -22.57 -19.81 6.58
C SER A 585 -23.68 -19.35 7.54
N ARG A 586 -24.89 -19.86 7.34
CA ARG A 586 -25.99 -19.74 8.32
C ARG A 586 -25.79 -20.59 9.58
N ALA A 587 -24.98 -21.64 9.50
CA ALA A 587 -24.70 -22.55 10.61
C ALA A 587 -23.17 -22.67 10.84
N PRO A 588 -22.45 -21.56 11.11
CA PRO A 588 -20.99 -21.57 11.13
C PRO A 588 -20.40 -22.48 12.23
N HIS A 589 -21.13 -22.68 13.33
CA HIS A 589 -20.74 -23.59 14.43
C HIS A 589 -20.75 -25.08 14.05
N GLN A 590 -21.36 -25.46 12.93
CA GLN A 590 -21.25 -26.82 12.41
C GLN A 590 -19.83 -27.10 11.89
N TRP A 591 -19.17 -26.08 11.35
CA TRP A 591 -17.90 -26.20 10.65
C TRP A 591 -16.70 -25.92 11.56
N GLU A 592 -16.86 -25.02 12.54
CA GLU A 592 -15.80 -24.63 13.48
C GLU A 592 -15.03 -25.80 14.11
N PRO A 593 -15.66 -26.88 14.60
CA PRO A 593 -14.94 -28.02 15.18
C PRO A 593 -14.03 -28.78 14.21
N LEU A 594 -14.22 -28.63 12.90
CA LEU A 594 -13.39 -29.26 11.86
C LEU A 594 -12.14 -28.45 11.52
N LEU A 595 -12.07 -27.19 11.96
CA LEU A 595 -10.99 -26.25 11.66
C LEU A 595 -9.90 -26.34 12.73
N LYS A 596 -8.70 -26.72 12.31
CA LYS A 596 -7.54 -27.00 13.16
C LYS A 596 -6.49 -25.90 13.11
N HIS A 597 -6.38 -25.21 11.98
CA HIS A 597 -5.31 -24.23 11.73
C HIS A 597 -5.88 -22.97 11.09
N ALA A 598 -5.86 -21.87 11.84
CA ALA A 598 -6.16 -20.52 11.37
C ALA A 598 -5.58 -19.50 12.38
N GLY A 599 -5.13 -18.34 11.90
CA GLY A 599 -4.72 -17.24 12.79
C GLY A 599 -5.92 -16.65 13.55
N ALA A 600 -6.97 -16.31 12.81
CA ALA A 600 -8.26 -15.88 13.34
C ALA A 600 -9.42 -16.57 12.58
N ILE A 601 -10.47 -16.93 13.32
CA ILE A 601 -11.68 -17.56 12.75
C ILE A 601 -12.86 -16.60 12.95
N PHE A 602 -13.50 -16.23 11.85
CA PHE A 602 -14.65 -15.36 11.80
C PHE A 602 -15.90 -16.19 11.47
N LEU A 603 -16.92 -16.13 12.32
CA LEU A 603 -18.06 -17.06 12.26
C LEU A 603 -19.35 -16.36 11.86
N GLY A 604 -19.85 -16.68 10.66
CA GLY A 604 -21.15 -16.26 10.16
C GLY A 604 -21.12 -15.00 9.30
N ALA A 605 -22.21 -14.77 8.56
CA ALA A 605 -22.30 -13.78 7.48
C ALA A 605 -22.08 -12.31 7.88
N TYR A 606 -22.14 -11.97 9.17
CA TYR A 606 -21.97 -10.59 9.65
C TYR A 606 -20.57 -10.31 10.22
N THR A 607 -19.69 -11.31 10.19
CA THR A 607 -18.39 -11.25 10.86
C THR A 607 -17.29 -11.19 9.80
N SER A 608 -17.11 -10.02 9.18
CA SER A 608 -16.02 -9.83 8.22
C SER A 608 -14.68 -9.62 8.92
N GLU A 609 -13.59 -9.95 8.21
CA GLU A 609 -12.21 -9.71 8.62
C GLU A 609 -12.00 -8.28 9.10
N SER A 610 -12.58 -7.30 8.39
CA SER A 610 -12.50 -5.88 8.73
C SER A 610 -12.91 -5.59 10.17
N LEU A 611 -13.90 -6.29 10.72
CA LEU A 611 -14.29 -6.09 12.12
C LEU A 611 -13.20 -6.57 13.08
N GLY A 612 -12.54 -7.69 12.77
CA GLY A 612 -11.38 -8.19 13.52
C GLY A 612 -10.22 -7.22 13.52
N ASP A 613 -9.92 -6.69 12.34
CA ASP A 613 -8.79 -5.79 12.09
C ASP A 613 -8.86 -4.48 12.86
N TYR A 614 -10.08 -3.99 13.11
CA TYR A 614 -10.27 -2.67 13.69
C TYR A 614 -10.83 -2.68 15.11
N CYS A 615 -11.86 -3.47 15.42
CA CYS A 615 -12.68 -3.17 16.60
C CYS A 615 -13.33 -4.36 17.33
N ALA A 616 -13.21 -5.59 16.82
CA ALA A 616 -13.82 -6.75 17.48
C ALA A 616 -13.14 -7.07 18.81
N GLY A 617 -11.83 -6.85 18.95
CA GLY A 617 -11.08 -7.04 20.19
C GLY A 617 -9.89 -8.02 20.09
N PRO A 618 -10.03 -9.19 19.44
CA PRO A 618 -8.89 -10.05 19.10
C PRO A 618 -7.83 -9.32 18.27
N ASN A 619 -6.62 -9.85 18.27
CA ASN A 619 -5.47 -9.22 17.63
C ASN A 619 -5.39 -9.56 16.13
N HIS A 620 -5.10 -8.58 15.29
CA HIS A 620 -4.90 -8.77 13.84
C HIS A 620 -3.44 -8.97 13.42
N VAL A 621 -2.49 -8.94 14.37
CA VAL A 621 -1.11 -9.37 14.08
C VAL A 621 -1.09 -10.88 14.16
N LEU A 622 -1.29 -11.51 13.00
CA LEU A 622 -1.59 -12.92 12.85
C LEU A 622 -0.48 -13.69 12.12
N PRO A 623 -0.38 -15.01 12.37
CA PRO A 623 0.54 -15.87 11.64
C PRO A 623 0.10 -16.02 10.17
N THR A 624 1.02 -15.73 9.25
CA THR A 624 0.81 -15.75 7.79
C THR A 624 1.53 -16.92 7.12
N SER A 625 1.20 -17.21 5.86
CA SER A 625 1.95 -18.16 5.01
C SER A 625 2.01 -19.57 5.61
N GLY A 626 0.90 -20.03 6.16
CA GLY A 626 0.78 -21.37 6.76
C GLY A 626 1.40 -21.52 8.15
N THR A 627 1.93 -20.44 8.75
CA THR A 627 2.52 -20.50 10.09
C THR A 627 1.48 -20.65 11.21
N ALA A 628 0.19 -20.49 10.92
CA ALA A 628 -0.91 -20.78 11.85
C ALA A 628 -0.96 -22.26 12.30
N ARG A 629 -0.15 -23.13 11.68
CA ARG A 629 0.09 -24.51 12.13
C ARG A 629 0.81 -24.61 13.47
N PHE A 630 1.62 -23.61 13.83
CA PHE A 630 2.50 -23.66 15.00
C PHE A 630 2.63 -22.31 15.73
N SER A 631 2.12 -21.23 15.16
CA SER A 631 2.12 -19.88 15.73
C SER A 631 0.68 -19.44 16.04
N GLY A 632 0.53 -18.56 17.04
CA GLY A 632 -0.73 -17.94 17.40
C GLY A 632 -0.76 -16.45 17.10
N PRO A 633 -1.93 -15.80 17.22
CA PRO A 633 -2.07 -14.35 17.16
C PRO A 633 -1.21 -13.69 18.24
N LEU A 634 -0.74 -12.46 17.97
CA LEU A 634 -0.10 -11.65 19.00
C LEU A 634 -1.03 -11.47 20.19
N SER A 635 -0.51 -11.69 21.39
CA SER A 635 -1.32 -11.83 22.61
C SER A 635 -0.65 -11.20 23.82
N VAL A 636 -1.32 -11.18 24.96
CA VAL A 636 -0.71 -10.76 26.23
C VAL A 636 0.51 -11.62 26.57
N TYR A 637 0.48 -12.92 26.27
CA TYR A 637 1.54 -13.86 26.64
C TYR A 637 2.84 -13.59 25.88
N ASP A 638 2.75 -12.99 24.70
CA ASP A 638 3.91 -12.57 23.91
C ASP A 638 4.77 -11.53 24.63
N PHE A 639 4.15 -10.77 25.55
CA PHE A 639 4.78 -9.73 26.34
C PHE A 639 5.11 -10.19 27.76
N GLN A 640 5.08 -11.51 28.00
CA GLN A 640 5.36 -12.13 29.29
C GLN A 640 6.45 -13.20 29.17
N LYS A 641 7.12 -13.48 30.30
CA LYS A 641 8.00 -14.62 30.51
C LYS A 641 7.47 -15.49 31.65
N ARG A 642 7.71 -16.80 31.56
CA ARG A 642 7.27 -17.81 32.53
C ARG A 642 8.48 -18.48 33.17
N SER A 643 8.54 -18.51 34.50
CA SER A 643 9.58 -19.20 35.27
C SER A 643 8.96 -20.33 36.09
N SER A 644 9.50 -21.53 36.00
CA SER A 644 9.10 -22.64 36.88
C SER A 644 9.48 -22.35 38.33
N ILE A 645 8.56 -22.60 39.25
CA ILE A 645 8.80 -22.52 40.69
C ILE A 645 8.86 -23.95 41.22
N ILE A 646 9.94 -24.29 41.92
CA ILE A 646 10.16 -25.60 42.52
C ILE A 646 10.71 -25.38 43.93
N GLU A 647 9.97 -25.80 44.94
CA GLU A 647 10.37 -25.79 46.35
C GLU A 647 10.08 -27.18 46.91
N VAL A 648 11.07 -28.06 46.81
CA VAL A 648 10.96 -29.46 47.28
C VAL A 648 11.01 -29.48 48.80
N SER A 649 10.02 -30.13 49.42
CA SER A 649 9.99 -30.31 50.87
C SER A 649 11.03 -31.33 51.32
N GLU A 650 11.38 -31.34 52.60
CA GLU A 650 12.27 -32.37 53.15
C GLU A 650 11.71 -33.79 52.93
N GLN A 651 10.39 -33.96 53.02
CA GLN A 651 9.71 -35.23 52.78
C GLN A 651 9.76 -35.64 51.30
N GLY A 652 9.46 -34.72 50.38
CA GLY A 652 9.51 -34.99 48.94
C GLY A 652 10.93 -35.29 48.45
N ALA A 653 11.93 -34.63 49.04
CA ALA A 653 13.34 -34.89 48.73
C ALA A 653 13.76 -36.34 48.97
N GLN A 654 13.12 -37.05 49.92
CA GLN A 654 13.44 -38.46 50.20
C GLN A 654 13.12 -39.37 49.01
N THR A 655 12.03 -39.08 48.30
CA THR A 655 11.60 -39.84 47.12
C THR A 655 12.28 -39.31 45.86
N LEU A 656 12.19 -38.00 45.63
CA LEU A 656 12.72 -37.36 44.42
C LEU A 656 14.25 -37.44 44.34
N GLY A 657 14.94 -37.37 45.48
CA GLY A 657 16.39 -37.47 45.54
C GLY A 657 16.92 -38.83 45.10
N GLN A 658 16.22 -39.92 45.47
CA GLN A 658 16.57 -41.28 45.03
C GLN A 658 16.39 -41.44 43.52
N ILE A 659 15.26 -40.95 42.99
CA ILE A 659 14.99 -40.96 41.55
C ILE A 659 16.07 -40.18 40.79
N ALA A 660 16.37 -38.95 41.23
CA ALA A 660 17.36 -38.10 40.60
C ALA A 660 18.78 -38.71 40.66
N SER A 661 19.15 -39.35 41.78
CA SER A 661 20.44 -40.03 41.92
C SER A 661 20.62 -41.17 40.91
N VAL A 662 19.63 -42.07 40.81
CA VAL A 662 19.68 -43.22 39.89
C VAL A 662 19.81 -42.76 38.44
N LEU A 663 18.99 -41.79 38.03
CA LEU A 663 19.03 -41.24 36.68
C LEU A 663 20.37 -40.55 36.40
N ALA A 664 20.83 -39.69 37.32
CA ALA A 664 22.08 -38.95 37.14
C ALA A 664 23.32 -39.87 37.12
N HIS A 665 23.36 -40.95 37.91
CA HIS A 665 24.44 -41.94 37.79
C HIS A 665 24.38 -42.70 36.46
N GLY A 666 23.17 -43.05 35.99
CA GLY A 666 22.96 -43.68 34.69
C GLY A 666 23.42 -42.82 33.52
N GLU A 667 23.32 -41.50 33.65
CA GLU A 667 23.80 -40.50 32.68
C GLU A 667 25.30 -40.16 32.86
N GLY A 668 25.96 -40.69 33.90
CA GLY A 668 27.36 -40.38 34.21
C GLY A 668 27.58 -38.98 34.79
N LEU A 669 26.57 -38.39 35.43
CA LEU A 669 26.58 -37.06 36.04
C LEU A 669 26.70 -37.14 37.58
N GLN A 670 27.85 -37.59 38.10
CA GLN A 670 28.00 -37.93 39.53
C GLN A 670 27.78 -36.73 40.46
N ALA A 671 28.12 -35.50 40.03
CA ALA A 671 27.87 -34.31 40.84
C ALA A 671 26.36 -34.03 41.01
N HIS A 672 25.54 -34.28 39.99
CA HIS A 672 24.09 -34.15 40.08
C HIS A 672 23.51 -35.22 41.02
N ALA A 673 23.96 -36.47 40.90
CA ALA A 673 23.53 -37.55 41.76
C ALA A 673 23.85 -37.28 43.24
N ARG A 674 25.10 -36.89 43.53
CA ARG A 674 25.54 -36.56 44.89
C ARG A 674 24.78 -35.37 45.48
N ALA A 675 24.49 -34.35 44.67
CA ALA A 675 23.69 -33.22 45.14
C ALA A 675 22.28 -33.66 45.60
N ALA A 676 21.66 -34.62 44.90
CA ALA A 676 20.38 -35.20 45.31
C ALA A 676 20.52 -36.10 46.55
N GLU A 677 21.55 -36.96 46.59
CA GLU A 677 21.83 -37.87 47.72
C GLU A 677 22.06 -37.12 49.04
N MET A 678 22.74 -35.97 49.03
CA MET A 678 22.98 -35.16 50.23
C MET A 678 21.71 -34.65 50.92
N ARG A 679 20.54 -34.74 50.27
CA ARG A 679 19.24 -34.35 50.84
C ARG A 679 18.44 -35.56 51.34
N LEU A 680 18.96 -36.78 51.17
CA LEU A 680 18.37 -38.00 51.71
C LEU A 680 18.77 -38.21 53.18
N LYS A 681 17.82 -38.70 53.98
CA LYS A 681 18.08 -39.10 55.37
C LYS A 681 18.98 -40.32 55.39
N GLY A 682 20.07 -40.24 56.15
CA GLY A 682 21.05 -41.33 56.28
C GLY A 682 22.13 -41.36 55.19
N ALA A 683 22.24 -40.32 54.36
CA ALA A 683 23.41 -40.13 53.50
C ALA A 683 24.63 -39.77 54.37
N ALA A 684 25.70 -40.57 54.28
CA ALA A 684 26.97 -40.37 54.99
C ALA A 684 27.96 -39.53 54.17
#